data_AF-A0AAE5CBN7-F1
#
_entry.id   AF-A0AAE5CBN7-F1
#
_cell.length_a   1.000
_cell.length_b   1.000
_cell.length_c   1.000
_cell.angle_alpha   90.00
_cell.angle_beta   90.00
_cell.angle_gamma   90.00
#
_symmetry.space_group_name_H-M   'P 1'
#
loop_
_entity.id
_entity.type
_entity.pdbx_description
1 polymer ?
#
loop_
_entity_poly.entity_id
_entity_poly.type
_entity_poly.pdbx_seq_one_letter_code
_entity_poly.pdbx_strand_id
1 'polypeptide(L)'
;MQRLTGFLDRFSRPIKITIQVAILAVILLAVTTVGFIEYSAQPSFCTNCHIMQPYYDSWKTSSHNDVKCISCHYAPGIKAEAMGKLQAANQVVKYVTGAYGTKPWAEIEDAACLRSGCHTERELEGQVNYEGIRFDHSQHLGELRRGKRLRCTSCHSQIVQGSESLVFQGVSIGAAHLRVTAVTCYLCHFKDRPPGQPLAGCVGCHKSPPRFRSPAGFVVDHPQYVENLVSCVGCHESVTSGTGEAGQRRCFNCHNEPERIDQFENTTFVHRVHIAEHNVECTQCHTPILHRVVSLAETFELDCAACHQRVHDEQRQMYSGMGGHGTENMPSSMFLARVSCQSCHAIPTQIPGHEEVMKAGEATCMSCHGIRYANILPAWQREIERKVEQVDQVVSSARATLGSAPVAGRATADSLLRLAAENVDFVQRGKGAHNIAYADQLLRTSLELVRDAVQTGQLPYDIPAVALGPPVGRNVCLQCHVGISDQAGRFAGVSFDHAPHVQGAGLECTACHTPLDQHGETTLTGTASCTACHHRSAEADCSACHEGPAGAPARPVATAMADFPHTPHREAGLDCSLCHSSPDMSVSADRCQMCHTLHHQPDNSCLSCHRGGVRDKHPPMAHNGCTICHQDRAAWIENWTREVCLVCHADMVEHNAPANCVLCHRDIPALGE
;
A
#
# COMPACT_ATOMS: atom_id res chain seq x y z
N MET A 1 -52.41 65.92 -15.52
CA MET A 1 -52.42 65.90 -17.00
C MET A 1 -53.16 67.07 -17.68
N GLN A 2 -53.75 68.04 -16.96
CA GLN A 2 -54.50 69.17 -17.58
C GLN A 2 -53.71 70.48 -17.83
N ARG A 3 -52.41 70.56 -17.49
CA ARG A 3 -51.59 71.79 -17.70
C ARG A 3 -50.57 71.71 -18.84
N LEU A 4 -50.44 70.56 -19.51
CA LEU A 4 -49.51 70.36 -20.63
C LEU A 4 -50.17 70.52 -22.02
N THR A 5 -51.50 70.52 -22.10
CA THR A 5 -52.26 70.65 -23.35
C THR A 5 -52.39 72.09 -23.86
N GLY A 6 -52.18 73.12 -23.03
CA GLY A 6 -52.35 74.53 -23.42
C GLY A 6 -51.12 75.22 -24.05
N PHE A 7 -49.94 74.60 -24.01
CA PHE A 7 -48.71 75.20 -24.55
C PHE A 7 -48.64 75.09 -26.08
N LEU A 8 -49.14 73.97 -26.63
CA LEU A 8 -49.09 73.70 -28.07
C LEU A 8 -50.19 74.42 -28.85
N ASP A 9 -51.21 74.99 -28.20
CA ASP A 9 -52.31 75.70 -28.86
C ASP A 9 -52.03 77.17 -29.23
N ARG A 10 -50.89 77.72 -28.81
CA ARG A 10 -50.43 79.07 -29.18
C ARG A 10 -49.68 79.16 -30.51
N PHE A 11 -49.39 78.03 -31.14
CA PHE A 11 -48.56 77.97 -32.34
C PHE A 11 -49.40 77.66 -33.59
N SER A 12 -49.08 78.29 -34.72
CA SER A 12 -49.77 78.04 -36.00
C SER A 12 -49.58 76.58 -36.44
N ARG A 13 -50.54 76.02 -37.19
CA ARG A 13 -50.46 74.65 -37.74
C ARG A 13 -49.08 74.24 -38.28
N PRO A 14 -48.35 75.07 -39.06
CA PRO A 14 -47.01 74.69 -39.52
C PRO A 14 -46.00 74.54 -38.38
N ILE A 15 -46.03 75.41 -37.35
CA ILE A 15 -45.10 75.35 -36.22
C ILE A 15 -45.35 74.09 -35.36
N LYS A 16 -46.63 73.69 -35.17
CA LYS A 16 -46.96 72.44 -34.47
C LYS A 16 -46.41 71.21 -35.21
N ILE A 17 -46.53 71.18 -36.53
CA ILE A 17 -45.99 70.10 -37.38
C ILE A 17 -44.46 70.08 -37.30
N THR A 18 -43.79 71.24 -37.39
CA THR A 18 -42.33 71.32 -37.28
C THR A 18 -41.83 70.84 -35.91
N ILE A 19 -42.50 71.21 -34.81
CA ILE A 19 -42.16 70.73 -33.46
C ILE A 19 -42.33 69.21 -33.36
N GLN A 20 -43.42 68.65 -33.91
CA GLN A 20 -43.66 67.21 -33.92
C GLN A 20 -42.63 66.44 -34.75
N VAL A 21 -42.26 66.96 -35.93
CA VAL A 21 -41.21 66.39 -36.79
C VAL A 21 -39.85 66.46 -36.11
N ALA A 22 -39.52 67.57 -35.44
CA ALA A 22 -38.28 67.70 -34.70
C ALA A 22 -38.21 66.72 -33.52
N ILE A 23 -39.30 66.56 -32.76
CA ILE A 23 -39.39 65.57 -31.67
C ILE A 23 -39.23 64.15 -32.23
N LEU A 24 -39.92 63.81 -33.33
CA LEU A 24 -39.77 62.50 -33.99
C LEU A 24 -38.34 62.28 -34.49
N ALA A 25 -37.69 63.29 -35.06
CA ALA A 25 -36.31 63.20 -35.51
C ALA A 25 -35.34 62.99 -34.34
N VAL A 26 -35.54 63.68 -33.21
CA VAL A 26 -34.74 63.51 -31.99
C VAL A 26 -34.95 62.12 -31.39
N ILE A 27 -36.19 61.63 -31.34
CA ILE A 27 -36.49 60.28 -30.87
C ILE A 27 -35.86 59.24 -31.80
N LEU A 28 -36.00 59.39 -33.11
CA LEU A 28 -35.40 58.50 -34.09
C LEU A 28 -33.88 58.49 -33.95
N LEU A 29 -33.25 59.66 -33.83
CA LEU A 29 -31.80 59.79 -33.60
C LEU A 29 -31.38 59.12 -32.29
N ALA A 30 -32.15 59.30 -31.21
CA ALA A 30 -31.86 58.65 -29.93
C ALA A 30 -31.96 57.12 -30.04
N VAL A 31 -33.02 56.61 -30.69
CA VAL A 31 -33.24 55.17 -30.88
C VAL A 31 -32.16 54.56 -31.78
N THR A 32 -31.80 55.21 -32.89
CA THR A 32 -30.73 54.73 -33.77
C THR A 32 -29.37 54.77 -33.09
N THR A 33 -29.10 55.81 -32.29
CA THR A 33 -27.86 55.93 -31.52
C THR A 33 -27.75 54.83 -30.47
N VAL A 34 -28.81 54.58 -29.69
CA VAL A 34 -28.84 53.50 -28.70
C VAL A 34 -28.73 52.14 -29.37
N GLY A 35 -29.46 51.92 -30.47
CA GLY A 35 -29.37 50.68 -31.24
C GLY A 35 -27.98 50.43 -31.81
N PHE A 36 -27.31 51.47 -32.31
CA PHE A 36 -25.93 51.37 -32.78
C PHE A 36 -24.94 51.09 -31.63
N ILE A 37 -25.13 51.70 -30.47
CA ILE A 37 -24.32 51.42 -29.27
C ILE A 37 -24.45 49.95 -28.88
N GLU A 38 -25.66 49.41 -28.81
CA GLU A 38 -25.90 48.01 -28.46
C GLU A 38 -25.35 47.03 -29.51
N TYR A 39 -25.48 47.38 -30.79
CA TYR A 39 -24.91 46.59 -31.88
C TYR A 39 -23.37 46.58 -31.83
N SER A 40 -22.75 47.75 -31.61
CA SER A 40 -21.29 47.91 -31.52
C SER A 40 -20.67 47.19 -30.32
N ALA A 41 -21.48 46.83 -29.33
CA ALA A 41 -21.07 46.07 -28.15
C ALA A 41 -21.08 44.55 -28.37
N GLN A 42 -21.60 44.05 -29.49
CA GLN A 42 -21.69 42.62 -29.77
C GLN A 42 -20.30 42.05 -30.13
N PRO A 43 -19.93 40.85 -29.65
CA PRO A 43 -18.64 40.22 -29.97
C PRO A 43 -18.35 40.10 -31.48
N SER A 44 -19.38 39.80 -32.28
CA SER A 44 -19.29 39.70 -33.75
C SER A 44 -19.00 41.03 -34.44
N PHE A 45 -19.28 42.17 -33.80
CA PHE A 45 -18.97 43.48 -34.37
C PHE A 45 -17.45 43.74 -34.36
N CYS A 46 -16.75 43.24 -33.35
CA CYS A 46 -15.33 43.48 -33.13
C CYS A 46 -14.43 42.85 -34.22
N THR A 47 -14.92 41.86 -34.98
CA THR A 47 -14.17 41.24 -36.09
C THR A 47 -14.07 42.13 -37.33
N ASN A 48 -14.78 43.26 -37.38
CA ASN A 48 -14.91 44.07 -38.59
C ASN A 48 -13.85 45.19 -38.73
N CYS A 49 -13.15 45.55 -37.65
CA CYS A 49 -12.30 46.75 -37.63
C CYS A 49 -10.85 46.52 -37.22
N HIS A 50 -10.45 45.35 -36.71
CA HIS A 50 -9.03 45.01 -36.45
C HIS A 50 -8.84 43.48 -36.36
N ILE A 51 -7.60 43.03 -36.10
CA ILE A 51 -7.23 41.60 -36.02
C ILE A 51 -7.84 40.96 -34.75
N MET A 52 -9.15 40.73 -34.76
CA MET A 52 -9.91 40.11 -33.65
C MET A 52 -10.40 38.70 -33.92
N GLN A 53 -10.39 38.25 -35.18
CA GLN A 53 -10.93 36.95 -35.56
C GLN A 53 -10.41 35.79 -34.67
N PRO A 54 -9.09 35.66 -34.39
CA PRO A 54 -8.59 34.58 -33.53
C PRO A 54 -9.09 34.67 -32.08
N TYR A 55 -9.26 35.88 -31.55
CA TYR A 55 -9.76 36.12 -30.19
C TYR A 55 -11.25 35.82 -30.09
N TYR A 56 -12.02 36.21 -31.12
CA TYR A 56 -13.44 35.89 -31.21
C TYR A 56 -13.66 34.37 -31.32
N ASP A 57 -12.86 33.67 -32.11
CA ASP A 57 -12.96 32.21 -32.24
C ASP A 57 -12.57 31.48 -30.95
N SER A 58 -11.55 31.96 -30.23
CA SER A 58 -11.19 31.45 -28.89
C SER A 58 -12.21 31.81 -27.80
N TRP A 59 -12.92 32.92 -27.95
CA TRP A 59 -14.01 33.30 -27.05
C TRP A 59 -15.20 32.36 -27.18
N LYS A 60 -15.57 31.95 -28.41
CA LYS A 60 -16.66 30.99 -28.67
C LYS A 60 -16.48 29.67 -27.93
N THR A 61 -15.25 29.23 -27.73
CA THR A 61 -14.91 27.96 -27.05
C THR A 61 -14.65 28.14 -25.56
N SER A 62 -14.68 29.38 -25.04
CA SER A 62 -14.49 29.67 -23.63
C SER A 62 -15.77 29.45 -22.81
N SER A 63 -15.62 29.33 -21.48
CA SER A 63 -16.76 29.27 -20.55
C SER A 63 -17.57 30.58 -20.46
N HIS A 64 -17.11 31.65 -21.12
CA HIS A 64 -17.76 32.98 -21.13
C HIS A 64 -18.25 33.36 -22.54
N ASN A 65 -18.55 32.36 -23.38
CA ASN A 65 -18.98 32.54 -24.78
C ASN A 65 -20.36 33.18 -24.96
N ASP A 66 -21.03 33.52 -23.87
CA ASP A 66 -22.30 34.24 -23.78
C ASP A 66 -22.11 35.69 -23.27
N VAL A 67 -20.89 36.05 -22.83
CA VAL A 67 -20.56 37.37 -22.29
C VAL A 67 -19.99 38.28 -23.38
N LYS A 68 -20.54 39.51 -23.49
CA LYS A 68 -20.01 40.54 -24.41
C LYS A 68 -18.56 40.89 -24.04
N CYS A 69 -17.66 41.02 -25.02
CA CYS A 69 -16.23 41.34 -24.78
C CYS A 69 -16.05 42.60 -23.91
N ILE A 70 -16.85 43.64 -24.18
CA ILE A 70 -16.78 44.92 -23.47
C ILE A 70 -17.14 44.84 -21.98
N SER A 71 -17.86 43.80 -21.56
CA SER A 71 -18.23 43.60 -20.15
C SER A 71 -17.02 43.31 -19.28
N CYS A 72 -16.00 42.67 -19.85
CA CYS A 72 -14.73 42.38 -19.18
C CYS A 72 -13.67 43.45 -19.48
N HIS A 73 -13.57 43.89 -20.75
CA HIS A 73 -12.51 44.81 -21.19
C HIS A 73 -12.71 46.26 -20.75
N TYR A 74 -13.85 46.62 -20.16
CA TYR A 74 -14.07 47.91 -19.51
C TYR A 74 -14.60 47.70 -18.10
N ALA A 75 -14.03 48.40 -17.12
CA ALA A 75 -14.52 48.41 -15.75
C ALA A 75 -15.96 48.98 -15.67
N PRO A 76 -16.78 48.54 -14.70
CA PRO A 76 -18.13 49.09 -14.53
C PRO A 76 -18.09 50.59 -14.16
N GLY A 77 -18.94 51.39 -14.81
CA GLY A 77 -19.14 52.80 -14.47
C GLY A 77 -19.18 53.73 -15.68
N ILE A 78 -20.02 54.77 -15.60
CA ILE A 78 -20.33 55.70 -16.71
C ILE A 78 -19.06 56.36 -17.29
N LYS A 79 -18.07 56.68 -16.43
CA LYS A 79 -16.80 57.28 -16.87
C LYS A 79 -15.94 56.30 -17.66
N ALA A 80 -15.86 55.04 -17.23
CA ALA A 80 -15.07 54.00 -17.89
C ALA A 80 -15.70 53.63 -19.25
N GLU A 81 -17.03 53.55 -19.33
CA GLU A 81 -17.75 53.30 -20.58
C GLU A 81 -17.58 54.43 -21.61
N ALA A 82 -17.63 55.69 -21.17
CA ALA A 82 -17.38 56.84 -22.05
C ALA A 82 -15.93 56.89 -22.55
N MET A 83 -14.96 56.61 -21.66
CA MET A 83 -13.54 56.54 -21.99
C MET A 83 -13.26 55.41 -22.99
N GLY A 84 -13.89 54.25 -22.79
CA GLY A 84 -13.79 53.10 -23.70
C GLY A 84 -14.32 53.39 -25.10
N LYS A 85 -15.40 54.15 -25.23
CA LYS A 85 -15.92 54.57 -26.54
C LYS A 85 -14.99 55.54 -27.27
N LEU A 86 -14.35 56.47 -26.54
CA LEU A 86 -13.33 57.35 -27.12
C LEU A 86 -12.10 56.56 -27.58
N GLN A 87 -11.66 55.57 -26.80
CA GLN A 87 -10.58 54.68 -27.16
C GLN A 87 -10.93 53.84 -28.40
N ALA A 88 -12.14 53.28 -28.46
CA ALA A 88 -12.62 52.54 -29.62
C ALA A 88 -12.65 53.40 -30.89
N ALA A 89 -13.10 54.65 -30.80
CA ALA A 89 -13.06 55.60 -31.91
C ALA A 89 -11.62 55.87 -32.39
N ASN A 90 -10.67 56.01 -31.46
CA ASN A 90 -9.25 56.16 -31.79
C ASN A 90 -8.68 54.90 -32.46
N GLN A 91 -9.12 53.70 -32.08
CA GLN A 91 -8.70 52.45 -32.73
C GLN A 91 -9.19 52.38 -34.18
N VAL A 92 -10.39 52.87 -34.49
CA VAL A 92 -10.88 52.97 -35.88
C VAL A 92 -9.97 53.89 -36.70
N VAL A 93 -9.56 55.04 -36.14
CA VAL A 93 -8.62 55.95 -36.79
C VAL A 93 -7.27 55.26 -37.04
N LYS A 94 -6.74 54.53 -36.06
CA LYS A 94 -5.48 53.76 -36.20
C LYS A 94 -5.58 52.66 -37.27
N TYR A 95 -6.73 51.99 -37.37
CA TYR A 95 -6.95 50.97 -38.40
C TYR A 95 -6.95 51.59 -39.80
N VAL A 96 -7.72 52.66 -40.01
CA VAL A 96 -7.81 53.36 -41.30
C VAL A 96 -6.46 53.97 -41.72
N THR A 97 -5.68 54.47 -40.76
CA THR A 97 -4.34 55.03 -41.01
C THR A 97 -3.23 53.99 -41.10
N GLY A 98 -3.51 52.72 -40.86
CA GLY A 98 -2.51 51.65 -40.81
C GLY A 98 -1.58 51.69 -39.59
N ALA A 99 -1.83 52.58 -38.62
CA ALA A 99 -1.03 52.78 -37.41
C ALA A 99 -1.41 51.85 -36.23
N TYR A 100 -1.99 50.69 -36.53
CA TYR A 100 -2.42 49.72 -35.52
C TYR A 100 -1.31 48.73 -35.15
N GLY A 101 -1.26 48.33 -33.88
CA GLY A 101 -0.34 47.29 -33.41
C GLY A 101 -0.83 45.88 -33.76
N THR A 102 0.09 44.95 -34.03
CA THR A 102 -0.23 43.55 -34.37
C THR A 102 -0.48 42.66 -33.15
N LYS A 103 -0.21 43.15 -31.94
CA LYS A 103 -0.46 42.47 -30.66
C LYS A 103 -1.44 43.29 -29.81
N PRO A 104 -2.76 43.11 -29.97
CA PRO A 104 -3.72 43.76 -29.09
C PRO A 104 -3.57 43.19 -27.68
N TRP A 105 -3.54 44.08 -26.68
CA TRP A 105 -3.49 43.74 -25.27
C TRP A 105 -4.45 44.65 -24.52
N ALA A 106 -5.04 44.12 -23.46
CA ALA A 106 -5.97 44.85 -22.62
C ALA A 106 -5.76 44.47 -21.15
N GLU A 107 -5.88 45.46 -20.29
CA GLU A 107 -5.89 45.27 -18.84
C GLU A 107 -7.32 45.04 -18.36
N ILE A 108 -7.55 43.89 -17.73
CA ILE A 108 -8.85 43.57 -17.11
C ILE A 108 -8.75 43.83 -15.60
N GLU A 109 -9.57 44.73 -15.09
CA GLU A 109 -9.66 44.98 -13.65
C GLU A 109 -10.53 43.92 -12.97
N ASP A 110 -10.19 43.54 -11.73
CA ASP A 110 -10.98 42.56 -10.95
C ASP A 110 -12.45 43.04 -10.75
N ALA A 111 -12.69 44.36 -10.75
CA ALA A 111 -14.02 44.95 -10.70
C ALA A 111 -14.90 44.61 -11.92
N ALA A 112 -14.30 44.28 -13.06
CA ALA A 112 -15.04 43.81 -14.23
C ALA A 112 -15.56 42.38 -14.02
N CYS A 113 -14.77 41.52 -13.35
CA CYS A 113 -15.18 40.17 -12.96
C CYS A 113 -16.26 40.19 -11.88
N LEU A 114 -16.14 41.10 -10.90
CA LEU A 114 -17.06 41.27 -9.77
C LEU A 114 -18.28 42.17 -10.08
N ARG A 115 -18.51 42.46 -11.36
CA ARG A 115 -19.66 43.26 -11.78
C ARG A 115 -20.96 42.55 -11.43
N SER A 116 -22.00 43.33 -11.10
CA SER A 116 -23.36 42.82 -10.90
C SER A 116 -23.81 41.94 -12.08
N GLY A 117 -24.25 40.72 -11.77
CA GLY A 117 -24.67 39.72 -12.77
C GLY A 117 -23.54 38.79 -13.26
N CYS A 118 -22.30 38.96 -12.79
CA CYS A 118 -21.16 38.09 -13.06
C CYS A 118 -20.77 37.31 -11.79
N HIS A 119 -19.60 37.57 -11.19
CA HIS A 119 -19.16 36.92 -9.96
C HIS A 119 -19.43 37.76 -8.71
N THR A 120 -19.75 37.10 -7.61
CA THR A 120 -19.93 37.72 -6.29
C THR A 120 -18.76 37.38 -5.36
N GLU A 121 -18.45 38.28 -4.42
CA GLU A 121 -17.39 38.03 -3.42
C GLU A 121 -17.68 36.80 -2.56
N ARG A 122 -18.97 36.49 -2.31
CA ARG A 122 -19.39 35.30 -1.56
C ARG A 122 -19.07 33.99 -2.28
N GLU A 123 -19.03 33.99 -3.62
CA GLU A 123 -18.63 32.81 -4.41
C GLU A 123 -17.11 32.58 -4.38
N LEU A 124 -16.33 33.55 -3.89
CA LEU A 124 -14.90 33.41 -3.67
C LEU A 124 -14.58 32.71 -2.33
N GLU A 125 -15.58 32.51 -1.46
CA GLU A 125 -15.43 31.86 -0.17
C GLU A 125 -15.53 30.32 -0.32
N GLY A 126 -14.49 29.62 0.11
CA GLY A 126 -14.47 28.17 0.24
C GLY A 126 -13.69 27.43 -0.85
N GLN A 127 -13.69 26.11 -0.73
CA GLN A 127 -12.89 25.23 -1.57
C GLN A 127 -13.62 24.88 -2.88
N VAL A 128 -12.98 25.19 -3.99
CA VAL A 128 -13.38 24.75 -5.34
C VAL A 128 -12.53 23.57 -5.78
N ASN A 129 -13.10 22.72 -6.64
CA ASN A 129 -12.38 21.62 -7.27
C ASN A 129 -12.06 22.00 -8.72
N TYR A 130 -10.79 22.15 -9.04
CA TYR A 130 -10.29 22.40 -10.39
C TYR A 130 -9.60 21.13 -10.90
N GLU A 131 -10.26 20.37 -11.77
CA GLU A 131 -9.71 19.14 -12.40
C GLU A 131 -9.12 18.12 -11.38
N GLY A 132 -9.71 18.02 -10.19
CA GLY A 132 -9.24 17.13 -9.12
C GLY A 132 -8.30 17.80 -8.11
N ILE A 133 -7.93 19.07 -8.33
CA ILE A 133 -7.15 19.90 -7.43
C ILE A 133 -8.10 20.72 -6.54
N ARG A 134 -7.90 20.65 -5.23
CA ARG A 134 -8.54 21.53 -4.26
C ARG A 134 -7.88 22.90 -4.30
N PHE A 135 -8.68 23.94 -4.49
CA PHE A 135 -8.22 25.32 -4.53
C PHE A 135 -9.16 26.22 -3.70
N ASP A 136 -8.63 27.28 -3.10
CA ASP A 136 -9.40 28.25 -2.32
C ASP A 136 -8.91 29.66 -2.65
N HIS A 137 -9.81 30.52 -3.14
CA HIS A 137 -9.47 31.89 -3.54
C HIS A 137 -9.06 32.75 -2.34
N SER A 138 -9.66 32.55 -1.17
CA SER A 138 -9.33 33.30 0.06
C SER A 138 -7.89 33.08 0.52
N GLN A 139 -7.33 31.92 0.22
CA GLN A 139 -5.93 31.61 0.53
C GLN A 139 -4.94 32.25 -0.44
N HIS A 140 -5.38 32.71 -1.62
CA HIS A 140 -4.51 33.24 -2.67
C HIS A 140 -4.68 34.75 -2.91
N LEU A 141 -5.89 35.28 -2.71
CA LEU A 141 -6.24 36.68 -2.89
C LEU A 141 -6.18 37.46 -1.57
N GLY A 142 -6.16 38.79 -1.65
CA GLY A 142 -6.14 39.70 -0.49
C GLY A 142 -4.72 40.08 -0.03
N GLU A 143 -4.06 39.20 0.72
CA GLU A 143 -2.72 39.45 1.25
C GLU A 143 -1.62 39.20 0.21
N LEU A 144 -0.42 39.76 0.44
CA LEU A 144 0.75 39.47 -0.39
C LEU A 144 1.19 38.00 -0.23
N ARG A 145 1.24 37.26 -1.34
CA ARG A 145 1.76 35.89 -1.39
C ARG A 145 3.16 35.89 -1.98
N ARG A 146 4.16 35.49 -1.19
CA ARG A 146 5.59 35.60 -1.55
C ARG A 146 5.97 37.00 -2.06
N GLY A 147 5.46 38.03 -1.38
CA GLY A 147 5.66 39.45 -1.72
C GLY A 147 4.94 39.94 -2.98
N LYS A 148 3.98 39.17 -3.51
CA LYS A 148 3.25 39.46 -4.76
C LYS A 148 1.76 39.62 -4.45
N ARG A 149 1.14 40.65 -5.02
CA ARG A 149 -0.32 40.81 -4.99
C ARG A 149 -0.90 40.13 -6.23
N LEU A 150 -1.73 39.11 -6.03
CA LEU A 150 -2.41 38.41 -7.11
C LEU A 150 -3.74 39.11 -7.44
N ARG A 151 -4.19 38.90 -8.68
CA ARG A 151 -5.46 39.36 -9.26
C ARG A 151 -6.18 38.18 -9.89
N CYS A 152 -7.44 38.34 -10.26
CA CYS A 152 -8.21 37.28 -10.93
C CYS A 152 -7.48 36.81 -12.20
N THR A 153 -6.97 37.76 -13.00
CA THR A 153 -6.23 37.51 -14.24
C THR A 153 -4.83 36.93 -14.05
N SER A 154 -4.29 36.90 -12.82
CA SER A 154 -3.03 36.20 -12.54
C SER A 154 -3.15 34.70 -12.81
N CYS A 155 -4.33 34.13 -12.57
CA CYS A 155 -4.63 32.72 -12.81
C CYS A 155 -5.60 32.52 -13.98
N HIS A 156 -6.62 33.37 -14.10
CA HIS A 156 -7.58 33.37 -15.21
C HIS A 156 -7.04 34.16 -16.39
N SER A 157 -6.03 33.61 -17.07
CA SER A 157 -5.26 34.32 -18.10
C SER A 157 -5.77 34.01 -19.53
N GLN A 158 -5.31 34.80 -20.50
CA GLN A 158 -5.76 34.76 -21.89
C GLN A 158 -4.66 34.16 -22.78
N ILE A 159 -4.54 32.83 -22.81
CA ILE A 159 -3.57 32.18 -23.71
C ILE A 159 -4.24 32.01 -25.07
N VAL A 160 -4.12 33.03 -25.92
CA VAL A 160 -4.78 33.06 -27.23
C VAL A 160 -3.75 32.89 -28.34
N GLN A 161 -3.32 31.66 -28.61
CA GLN A 161 -2.79 31.26 -29.92
C GLN A 161 -3.10 29.77 -30.22
N GLY A 162 -4.06 29.54 -31.12
CA GLY A 162 -4.49 28.22 -31.61
C GLY A 162 -5.89 27.84 -31.15
N SER A 163 -6.65 27.12 -31.98
CA SER A 163 -7.99 26.59 -31.69
C SER A 163 -7.97 25.17 -31.10
N GLU A 164 -6.77 24.60 -30.95
CA GLU A 164 -6.57 23.27 -30.39
C GLU A 164 -6.02 23.42 -28.98
N SER A 165 -6.52 22.60 -28.05
CA SER A 165 -5.85 22.42 -26.77
C SER A 165 -4.44 21.95 -27.07
N LEU A 166 -3.46 22.84 -26.94
CA LEU A 166 -2.07 22.44 -27.08
C LEU A 166 -1.83 21.45 -25.93
N VAL A 167 -1.55 20.20 -26.28
CA VAL A 167 -1.17 19.19 -25.31
C VAL A 167 0.35 19.13 -25.36
N PHE A 168 1.02 19.97 -24.57
CA PHE A 168 2.46 19.89 -24.48
C PHE A 168 2.81 18.81 -23.45
N GLN A 169 3.31 17.67 -23.94
CA GLN A 169 3.68 16.52 -23.11
C GLN A 169 2.54 16.00 -22.21
N GLY A 170 1.31 15.93 -22.73
CA GLY A 170 0.15 15.40 -21.99
C GLY A 170 -0.53 16.41 -21.06
N VAL A 171 0.00 17.64 -20.94
CA VAL A 171 -0.62 18.71 -20.14
C VAL A 171 -1.41 19.63 -21.07
N SER A 172 -2.70 19.79 -20.77
CA SER A 172 -3.59 20.72 -21.47
C SER A 172 -3.17 22.16 -21.21
N ILE A 173 -2.42 22.76 -22.13
CA ILE A 173 -2.24 24.21 -22.23
C ILE A 173 -3.36 24.74 -23.14
N GLY A 174 -4.58 24.68 -22.60
CA GLY A 174 -5.80 25.13 -23.25
C GLY A 174 -5.73 26.48 -23.96
N ALA A 175 -6.61 26.57 -24.95
CA ALA A 175 -6.67 27.54 -26.04
C ALA A 175 -7.97 28.37 -25.99
N ALA A 176 -8.39 28.75 -24.78
CA ALA A 176 -9.62 29.52 -24.57
C ALA A 176 -9.30 30.96 -24.15
N HIS A 177 -10.12 31.91 -24.58
CA HIS A 177 -9.90 33.34 -24.37
C HIS A 177 -9.82 33.71 -22.89
N LEU A 178 -10.51 32.98 -22.02
CA LEU A 178 -10.39 33.12 -20.57
C LEU A 178 -10.53 31.74 -19.91
N ARG A 179 -9.47 31.29 -19.23
CA ARG A 179 -9.48 30.05 -18.45
C ARG A 179 -8.40 30.09 -17.35
N VAL A 180 -8.47 29.15 -16.42
CA VAL A 180 -7.38 28.95 -15.44
C VAL A 180 -6.15 28.37 -16.14
N THR A 181 -4.99 29.01 -15.95
CA THR A 181 -3.69 28.59 -16.46
C THR A 181 -2.94 27.80 -15.38
N ALA A 182 -2.98 26.47 -15.44
CA ALA A 182 -2.37 25.58 -14.44
C ALA A 182 -0.87 25.81 -14.22
N VAL A 183 -0.14 26.25 -15.26
CA VAL A 183 1.30 26.57 -15.16
C VAL A 183 1.57 27.66 -14.11
N THR A 184 0.65 28.60 -13.89
CA THR A 184 0.78 29.62 -12.84
C THR A 184 0.88 29.00 -11.45
N CYS A 185 0.08 27.96 -11.18
CA CYS A 185 0.14 27.23 -9.91
C CYS A 185 1.54 26.65 -9.72
N TYR A 186 2.09 26.02 -10.75
CA TYR A 186 3.36 25.32 -10.66
C TYR A 186 4.55 26.27 -10.50
N LEU A 187 4.53 27.41 -11.19
CA LEU A 187 5.52 28.48 -11.03
C LEU A 187 5.61 29.00 -9.59
N CYS A 188 4.48 29.16 -8.91
CA CYS A 188 4.48 29.65 -7.54
C CYS A 188 4.85 28.56 -6.53
N HIS A 189 4.35 27.34 -6.72
CA HIS A 189 4.43 26.27 -5.73
C HIS A 189 5.68 25.38 -5.85
N PHE A 190 6.35 25.33 -7.01
CA PHE A 190 7.53 24.48 -7.25
C PHE A 190 8.82 25.26 -7.56
N LYS A 191 8.75 26.51 -8.05
CA LYS A 191 9.97 27.29 -8.32
C LYS A 191 10.74 27.55 -7.02
N ASP A 192 12.05 27.31 -7.06
CA ASP A 192 13.00 27.43 -5.95
C ASP A 192 12.68 26.46 -4.78
N ARG A 193 12.11 25.28 -5.10
CA ARG A 193 11.79 24.23 -4.13
C ARG A 193 12.55 22.93 -4.47
N PRO A 194 12.92 22.12 -3.46
CA PRO A 194 13.41 20.78 -3.73
C PRO A 194 12.39 19.92 -4.49
N PRO A 195 12.83 18.99 -5.36
CA PRO A 195 11.95 18.04 -6.01
C PRO A 195 11.03 17.34 -5.00
N GLY A 196 9.73 17.25 -5.32
CA GLY A 196 8.76 16.59 -4.44
C GLY A 196 8.31 17.38 -3.21
N GLN A 197 8.78 18.61 -3.02
CA GLN A 197 8.45 19.43 -1.84
C GLN A 197 7.76 20.76 -2.22
N PRO A 198 6.58 20.70 -2.87
CA PRO A 198 5.84 21.90 -3.21
C PRO A 198 5.47 22.69 -1.95
N LEU A 199 5.24 24.00 -2.11
CA LEU A 199 4.97 24.93 -1.01
C LEU A 199 3.82 24.47 -0.09
N ALA A 200 2.78 23.87 -0.64
CA ALA A 200 1.60 23.41 0.10
C ALA A 200 1.63 21.91 0.46
N GLY A 201 2.72 21.20 0.15
CA GLY A 201 2.76 19.74 0.13
C GLY A 201 1.86 19.13 -0.95
N CYS A 202 1.99 17.82 -1.19
CA CYS A 202 1.21 17.14 -2.23
C CYS A 202 -0.30 17.17 -1.92
N VAL A 203 -0.65 16.93 -0.65
CA VAL A 203 -2.04 16.86 -0.18
C VAL A 203 -2.71 18.22 0.04
N GLY A 204 -1.95 19.31 -0.06
CA GLY A 204 -2.50 20.67 -0.04
C GLY A 204 -3.34 20.96 -1.28
N CYS A 205 -2.93 20.40 -2.42
CA CYS A 205 -3.61 20.54 -3.70
C CYS A 205 -4.39 19.27 -4.09
N HIS A 206 -3.83 18.08 -3.88
CA HIS A 206 -4.47 16.82 -4.26
C HIS A 206 -5.20 16.16 -3.09
N LYS A 207 -6.34 15.53 -3.35
CA LYS A 207 -6.90 14.57 -2.39
C LYS A 207 -6.02 13.33 -2.33
N SER A 208 -5.99 12.66 -1.17
CA SER A 208 -5.29 11.38 -1.05
C SER A 208 -5.76 10.43 -2.14
N PRO A 209 -4.86 9.82 -2.93
CA PRO A 209 -5.25 8.82 -3.91
C PRO A 209 -5.97 7.65 -3.22
N PRO A 210 -6.84 6.92 -3.94
CA PRO A 210 -7.48 5.74 -3.39
C PRO A 210 -6.50 4.56 -3.31
N ARG A 211 -6.91 3.52 -2.59
CA ARG A 211 -6.28 2.19 -2.66
C ARG A 211 -6.33 1.70 -4.11
N PHE A 212 -5.17 1.32 -4.63
CA PHE A 212 -4.99 0.88 -6.01
C PHE A 212 -4.58 -0.59 -6.03
N ARG A 213 -5.10 -1.38 -6.98
CA ARG A 213 -4.60 -2.72 -7.27
C ARG A 213 -3.96 -2.72 -8.66
N SER A 214 -2.70 -3.10 -8.76
CA SER A 214 -2.00 -3.22 -10.03
C SER A 214 -2.53 -4.41 -10.84
N PRO A 215 -2.32 -4.42 -12.18
CA PRO A 215 -2.67 -5.56 -13.03
C PRO A 215 -2.01 -6.88 -12.57
N ALA A 216 -0.82 -6.80 -11.96
CA ALA A 216 -0.10 -7.94 -11.39
C ALA A 216 -0.61 -8.35 -9.99
N GLY A 217 -1.74 -7.79 -9.52
CA GLY A 217 -2.42 -8.20 -8.30
C GLY A 217 -1.99 -7.48 -7.02
N PHE A 218 -0.94 -6.66 -7.06
CA PHE A 218 -0.42 -5.94 -5.90
C PHE A 218 -1.33 -4.80 -5.47
N VAL A 219 -1.40 -4.55 -4.17
CA VAL A 219 -2.26 -3.51 -3.61
C VAL A 219 -1.42 -2.41 -2.98
N VAL A 220 -1.58 -1.19 -3.48
CA VAL A 220 -0.96 0.04 -2.95
C VAL A 220 -2.05 0.82 -2.21
N ASP A 221 -1.97 0.86 -0.89
CA ASP A 221 -2.91 1.59 -0.04
C ASP A 221 -2.41 3.00 0.24
N HIS A 222 -2.63 3.91 -0.73
CA HIS A 222 -2.23 5.31 -0.60
C HIS A 222 -2.77 5.99 0.68
N PRO A 223 -4.04 5.80 1.11
CA PRO A 223 -4.53 6.33 2.38
C PRO A 223 -3.63 5.94 3.57
N GLN A 224 -3.28 4.66 3.70
CA GLN A 224 -2.39 4.21 4.77
C GLN A 224 -1.00 4.84 4.68
N TYR A 225 -0.45 4.99 3.48
CA TYR A 225 0.86 5.62 3.28
C TYR A 225 0.85 7.12 3.58
N VAL A 226 -0.25 7.82 3.28
CA VAL A 226 -0.42 9.23 3.65
C VAL A 226 -0.52 9.39 5.17
N GLU A 227 -1.26 8.50 5.86
CA GLU A 227 -1.32 8.47 7.33
C GLU A 227 0.07 8.21 7.95
N ASN A 228 0.85 7.33 7.33
CA ASN A 228 2.21 7.00 7.76
C ASN A 228 3.25 8.05 7.32
N LEU A 229 2.84 9.15 6.68
CA LEU A 229 3.71 10.22 6.20
C LEU A 229 4.80 9.75 5.23
N VAL A 230 4.52 8.70 4.44
CA VAL A 230 5.45 8.19 3.43
C VAL A 230 5.60 9.20 2.31
N SER A 231 6.86 9.48 1.94
CA SER A 231 7.16 10.44 0.86
C SER A 231 6.60 9.97 -0.48
N CYS A 232 5.77 10.79 -1.12
CA CYS A 232 5.19 10.48 -2.43
C CYS A 232 6.25 10.31 -3.51
N VAL A 233 7.36 11.05 -3.42
CA VAL A 233 8.46 10.95 -4.40
C VAL A 233 9.35 9.72 -4.19
N GLY A 234 9.09 8.92 -3.16
CA GLY A 234 9.69 7.60 -3.06
C GLY A 234 9.24 6.67 -4.20
N CYS A 235 7.99 6.81 -4.65
CA CYS A 235 7.45 6.07 -5.79
C CYS A 235 7.25 6.95 -7.03
N HIS A 236 7.02 8.25 -6.85
CA HIS A 236 6.82 9.22 -7.94
C HIS A 236 8.04 10.13 -8.09
N GLU A 237 9.19 9.57 -8.50
CA GLU A 237 10.48 10.28 -8.52
C GLU A 237 10.44 11.56 -9.38
N SER A 238 9.81 11.50 -10.56
CA SER A 238 9.67 12.64 -11.47
C SER A 238 8.23 13.14 -11.52
N VAL A 239 7.93 14.14 -10.67
CA VAL A 239 6.62 14.82 -10.63
C VAL A 239 6.60 16.17 -11.32
N THR A 240 7.77 16.75 -11.62
CA THR A 240 7.88 18.05 -12.29
C THR A 240 8.99 18.08 -13.32
N SER A 241 8.80 18.88 -14.37
CA SER A 241 9.85 19.22 -15.35
C SER A 241 9.86 20.72 -15.66
N GLY A 242 11.04 21.25 -15.97
CA GLY A 242 11.25 22.69 -16.15
C GLY A 242 11.62 23.41 -14.85
N THR A 243 12.19 24.60 -14.97
CA THR A 243 12.80 25.35 -13.85
C THR A 243 11.99 26.55 -13.38
N GLY A 244 11.10 27.09 -14.23
CA GLY A 244 10.40 28.33 -13.89
C GLY A 244 11.29 29.57 -13.91
N GLU A 245 12.45 29.53 -14.56
CA GLU A 245 13.38 30.65 -14.61
C GLU A 245 12.88 31.81 -15.47
N ALA A 246 13.09 33.03 -15.00
CA ALA A 246 12.88 34.23 -15.78
C ALA A 246 14.22 34.71 -16.35
N GLY A 247 14.35 34.75 -17.67
CA GLY A 247 15.56 35.25 -18.33
C GLY A 247 15.45 36.73 -18.66
N GLN A 248 16.46 37.52 -18.31
CA GLN A 248 16.53 38.98 -18.56
C GLN A 248 16.31 39.34 -20.04
N ARG A 249 16.68 38.45 -20.98
CA ARG A 249 16.44 38.63 -22.42
C ARG A 249 14.98 38.86 -22.78
N ARG A 250 14.04 38.33 -21.99
CA ARG A 250 12.59 38.48 -22.24
C ARG A 250 12.09 39.90 -21.97
N CYS A 251 12.80 40.66 -21.15
CA CYS A 251 12.47 42.05 -20.84
C CYS A 251 12.55 42.93 -22.10
N PHE A 252 13.47 42.62 -23.02
CA PHE A 252 13.66 43.36 -24.27
C PHE A 252 12.52 43.24 -25.27
N ASN A 253 11.53 42.37 -25.02
CA ASN A 253 10.31 42.32 -25.82
C ASN A 253 9.43 43.56 -25.63
N CYS A 254 9.60 44.29 -24.52
CA CYS A 254 8.79 45.46 -24.17
C CYS A 254 9.62 46.67 -23.71
N HIS A 255 10.74 46.44 -23.01
CA HIS A 255 11.60 47.50 -22.48
C HIS A 255 12.88 47.61 -23.32
N ASN A 256 13.23 48.82 -23.73
CA ASN A 256 14.46 49.12 -24.48
C ASN A 256 15.40 50.08 -23.73
N GLU A 257 15.06 50.43 -22.48
CA GLU A 257 15.80 51.36 -21.60
C GLU A 257 16.62 50.57 -20.56
N PRO A 258 17.97 50.70 -20.52
CA PRO A 258 18.83 49.97 -19.59
C PRO A 258 18.47 50.16 -18.11
N GLU A 259 18.09 51.38 -17.71
CA GLU A 259 17.77 51.72 -16.31
C GLU A 259 16.58 50.92 -15.77
N ARG A 260 15.64 50.53 -16.66
CA ARG A 260 14.52 49.65 -16.30
C ARG A 260 14.97 48.20 -16.13
N ILE A 261 15.94 47.78 -16.94
CA ILE A 261 16.49 46.42 -16.93
C ILE A 261 17.35 46.20 -15.68
N ASP A 262 18.03 47.23 -15.17
CA ASP A 262 18.81 47.18 -13.93
C ASP A 262 17.96 46.86 -12.69
N GLN A 263 16.64 47.09 -12.74
CA GLN A 263 15.70 46.72 -11.67
C GLN A 263 15.31 45.24 -11.70
N PHE A 264 15.85 44.42 -12.61
CA PHE A 264 15.47 43.01 -12.78
C PHE A 264 15.56 42.19 -11.47
N GLU A 265 16.60 42.41 -10.66
CA GLU A 265 16.80 41.71 -9.38
C GLU A 265 15.81 42.16 -8.29
N ASN A 266 15.17 43.33 -8.45
CA ASN A 266 14.13 43.80 -7.54
C ASN A 266 12.79 43.12 -7.83
N THR A 267 12.70 41.84 -7.45
CA THR A 267 11.56 40.98 -7.79
C THR A 267 10.23 41.53 -7.29
N THR A 268 10.17 42.18 -6.12
CA THR A 268 8.93 42.79 -5.60
C THR A 268 8.48 43.95 -6.49
N PHE A 269 9.40 44.81 -6.92
CA PHE A 269 9.10 45.90 -7.85
C PHE A 269 8.61 45.36 -9.20
N VAL A 270 9.35 44.41 -9.77
CA VAL A 270 9.02 43.82 -11.08
C VAL A 270 7.62 43.20 -11.06
N HIS A 271 7.31 42.38 -10.04
CA HIS A 271 5.98 41.75 -9.95
C HIS A 271 4.87 42.76 -9.63
N ARG A 272 5.13 43.80 -8.83
CA ARG A 272 4.12 44.82 -8.53
C ARG A 272 3.69 45.55 -9.80
N VAL A 273 4.66 46.07 -10.56
CA VAL A 273 4.38 46.82 -11.80
C VAL A 273 3.77 45.90 -12.85
N HIS A 274 4.40 44.75 -13.13
CA HIS A 274 3.96 43.93 -14.26
C HIS A 274 2.72 43.09 -13.93
N ILE A 275 2.63 42.44 -12.77
CA ILE A 275 1.49 41.56 -12.43
C ILE A 275 0.38 42.36 -11.75
N ALA A 276 0.72 43.11 -10.71
CA ALA A 276 -0.27 43.70 -9.82
C ALA A 276 -0.77 45.09 -10.25
N GLU A 277 -0.16 45.74 -11.23
CA GLU A 277 -0.61 47.02 -11.80
C GLU A 277 -1.02 46.84 -13.27
N HIS A 278 -0.23 46.10 -14.06
CA HIS A 278 -0.42 45.94 -15.50
C HIS A 278 -0.78 44.53 -15.99
N ASN A 279 -1.16 43.58 -15.13
CA ASN A 279 -1.71 42.26 -15.54
C ASN A 279 -0.90 41.47 -16.60
N VAL A 280 0.42 41.57 -16.61
CA VAL A 280 1.30 40.79 -17.48
C VAL A 280 1.30 39.33 -17.02
N GLU A 281 1.11 38.38 -17.94
CA GLU A 281 1.10 36.97 -17.59
C GLU A 281 2.49 36.46 -17.18
N CYS A 282 2.54 35.56 -16.20
CA CYS A 282 3.80 35.05 -15.65
C CYS A 282 4.69 34.38 -16.71
N THR A 283 4.10 33.67 -17.66
CA THR A 283 4.77 32.91 -18.74
C THR A 283 5.46 33.79 -19.79
N GLN A 284 5.16 35.09 -19.82
CA GLN A 284 5.89 36.05 -20.66
C GLN A 284 7.34 36.19 -20.18
N CYS A 285 7.55 36.07 -18.86
CA CYS A 285 8.86 36.17 -18.23
C CYS A 285 9.42 34.81 -17.83
N HIS A 286 8.61 33.93 -17.25
CA HIS A 286 9.04 32.64 -16.72
C HIS A 286 8.90 31.51 -17.76
N THR A 287 9.89 30.61 -17.81
CA THR A 287 9.74 29.32 -18.49
C THR A 287 8.68 28.47 -17.76
N PRO A 288 7.91 27.61 -18.44
CA PRO A 288 6.90 26.80 -17.75
C PRO A 288 7.55 25.75 -16.85
N ILE A 289 6.94 25.51 -15.68
CA ILE A 289 7.11 24.25 -14.93
C ILE A 289 5.90 23.40 -15.28
N LEU A 290 6.12 22.15 -15.67
CA LEU A 290 5.07 21.16 -15.86
C LEU A 290 5.03 20.25 -14.64
N HIS A 291 3.84 19.94 -14.17
CA HIS A 291 3.62 19.00 -13.07
C HIS A 291 2.82 17.80 -13.58
N ARG A 292 3.42 16.62 -13.53
CA ARG A 292 2.80 15.34 -13.89
C ARG A 292 3.58 14.18 -13.28
N VAL A 293 2.89 13.12 -12.88
CA VAL A 293 3.54 11.84 -12.57
C VAL A 293 3.95 11.19 -13.89
N VAL A 294 5.24 11.13 -14.18
CA VAL A 294 5.72 10.38 -15.36
C VAL A 294 5.63 8.90 -15.05
N SER A 295 4.82 8.16 -15.82
CA SER A 295 4.83 6.70 -15.74
C SER A 295 6.15 6.20 -16.33
N LEU A 296 7.01 5.58 -15.51
CA LEU A 296 8.07 4.73 -16.04
C LEU A 296 7.41 3.66 -16.90
N ALA A 297 7.82 3.58 -18.17
CA ALA A 297 7.36 2.53 -19.08
C ALA A 297 7.75 1.15 -18.51
N GLU A 298 6.94 0.13 -18.78
CA GLU A 298 7.25 -1.27 -18.41
C GLU A 298 8.49 -1.81 -19.14
N THR A 299 8.93 -1.12 -20.18
CA THR A 299 10.02 -1.55 -21.06
C THR A 299 11.30 -0.77 -20.79
N PHE A 300 12.28 -1.45 -20.21
CA PHE A 300 13.67 -1.01 -20.10
C PHE A 300 14.39 -1.21 -21.44
N GLU A 301 14.09 -0.35 -22.42
CA GLU A 301 14.96 -0.14 -23.58
C GLU A 301 15.51 1.28 -23.56
N LEU A 302 16.27 1.60 -22.52
CA LEU A 302 17.19 2.72 -22.56
C LEU A 302 18.56 2.14 -22.26
N ASP A 303 19.37 1.95 -23.31
CA ASP A 303 20.79 1.63 -23.17
C ASP A 303 21.51 2.84 -22.56
N CYS A 304 21.40 2.97 -21.24
CA CYS A 304 22.02 4.04 -20.46
C CYS A 304 23.54 4.05 -20.62
N ALA A 305 24.14 2.95 -21.09
CA ALA A 305 25.57 2.77 -21.19
C ALA A 305 26.25 3.64 -22.23
N ALA A 306 25.49 4.16 -23.19
CA ALA A 306 25.98 5.15 -24.13
C ALA A 306 26.40 6.45 -23.40
N CYS A 307 25.84 6.73 -22.21
CA CYS A 307 26.05 7.98 -21.48
C CYS A 307 26.49 7.82 -20.01
N HIS A 308 26.27 6.66 -19.37
CA HIS A 308 26.59 6.41 -17.96
C HIS A 308 27.53 5.23 -17.78
N GLN A 309 28.41 5.31 -16.77
CA GLN A 309 29.19 4.17 -16.33
C GLN A 309 28.23 3.10 -15.77
N ARG A 310 28.30 1.87 -16.28
CA ARG A 310 27.44 0.71 -15.96
C ARG A 310 27.58 0.17 -14.52
N VAL A 311 27.93 1.03 -13.56
CA VAL A 311 28.31 0.65 -12.18
C VAL A 311 27.16 0.05 -11.37
N HIS A 312 25.91 0.21 -11.82
CA HIS A 312 24.72 -0.31 -11.13
C HIS A 312 23.89 -1.29 -11.97
N ASP A 313 24.42 -1.81 -13.09
CA ASP A 313 23.64 -2.65 -14.01
C ASP A 313 23.15 -3.94 -13.35
N GLU A 314 24.01 -4.64 -12.62
CA GLU A 314 23.63 -5.90 -11.99
C GLU A 314 22.65 -5.69 -10.83
N GLN A 315 22.77 -4.60 -10.07
CA GLN A 315 21.81 -4.27 -9.01
C GLN A 315 20.44 -3.89 -9.61
N ARG A 316 20.41 -3.14 -10.72
CA ARG A 316 19.17 -2.83 -11.45
C ARG A 316 18.52 -4.09 -12.01
N GLN A 317 19.31 -4.97 -12.64
CA GLN A 317 18.83 -6.23 -13.19
C GLN A 317 18.28 -7.14 -12.08
N MET A 318 19.01 -7.30 -10.97
CA MET A 318 18.55 -8.03 -9.78
C MET A 318 17.21 -7.48 -9.27
N TYR A 319 17.12 -6.16 -9.08
CA TYR A 319 15.91 -5.50 -8.61
C TYR A 319 14.70 -5.73 -9.54
N SER A 320 14.94 -5.67 -10.86
CA SER A 320 13.95 -5.95 -11.90
C SER A 320 13.68 -7.43 -12.14
N GLY A 321 14.45 -8.33 -11.49
CA GLY A 321 14.29 -9.77 -11.62
C GLY A 321 14.70 -10.33 -12.98
N MET A 322 15.74 -9.76 -13.59
CA MET A 322 16.26 -10.16 -14.90
C MET A 322 17.78 -10.40 -14.83
N GLY A 323 18.37 -10.90 -15.92
CA GLY A 323 19.83 -10.99 -16.08
C GLY A 323 20.43 -12.34 -15.70
N GLY A 324 19.70 -13.19 -14.98
CA GLY A 324 20.15 -14.53 -14.63
C GLY A 324 19.82 -15.60 -15.68
N HIS A 325 20.49 -16.74 -15.59
CA HIS A 325 20.43 -17.84 -16.53
C HIS A 325 19.57 -19.00 -16.01
N GLY A 326 18.79 -19.61 -16.90
CA GLY A 326 18.02 -20.83 -16.60
C GLY A 326 16.79 -20.62 -15.71
N THR A 327 16.35 -19.38 -15.53
CA THR A 327 15.16 -19.04 -14.74
C THR A 327 14.31 -17.99 -15.46
N GLU A 328 13.01 -17.97 -15.18
CA GLU A 328 12.11 -16.94 -15.70
C GLU A 328 12.37 -15.59 -15.01
N ASN A 329 12.02 -14.50 -15.70
CA ASN A 329 12.10 -13.17 -15.11
C ASN A 329 11.14 -13.07 -13.92
N MET A 330 11.65 -12.64 -12.76
CA MET A 330 10.89 -12.57 -11.51
C MET A 330 11.07 -11.21 -10.83
N PRO A 331 10.41 -10.14 -11.32
CA PRO A 331 10.58 -8.81 -10.76
C PRO A 331 10.22 -8.73 -9.29
N SER A 332 10.97 -7.94 -8.50
CA SER A 332 10.66 -7.78 -7.09
C SER A 332 9.34 -7.03 -6.88
N SER A 333 8.66 -7.29 -5.77
CA SER A 333 7.43 -6.57 -5.39
C SER A 333 7.65 -5.05 -5.32
N MET A 334 8.83 -4.61 -4.87
CA MET A 334 9.19 -3.19 -4.79
C MET A 334 9.42 -2.58 -6.17
N PHE A 335 10.03 -3.32 -7.10
CA PHE A 335 10.18 -2.89 -8.48
C PHE A 335 8.81 -2.72 -9.16
N LEU A 336 7.92 -3.69 -8.98
CA LEU A 336 6.54 -3.63 -9.51
C LEU A 336 5.72 -2.49 -8.87
N ALA A 337 6.01 -2.17 -7.60
CA ALA A 337 5.46 -1.01 -6.91
C ALA A 337 6.16 0.32 -7.27
N ARG A 338 7.18 0.29 -8.13
CA ARG A 338 7.95 1.45 -8.62
C ARG A 338 8.68 2.22 -7.52
N VAL A 339 9.12 1.53 -6.47
CA VAL A 339 9.96 2.15 -5.44
C VAL A 339 11.30 2.53 -6.08
N SER A 340 11.69 3.79 -5.94
CA SER A 340 12.93 4.30 -6.52
C SER A 340 14.16 3.84 -5.73
N CYS A 341 15.32 3.79 -6.38
CA CYS A 341 16.58 3.43 -5.73
C CYS A 341 16.87 4.33 -4.52
N GLN A 342 16.61 5.64 -4.67
CA GLN A 342 16.86 6.67 -3.65
C GLN A 342 15.98 6.50 -2.41
N SER A 343 14.84 5.80 -2.52
CA SER A 343 13.97 5.50 -1.38
C SER A 343 14.60 4.55 -0.39
N CYS A 344 15.36 3.57 -0.90
CA CYS A 344 16.13 2.68 -0.06
C CYS A 344 17.52 3.26 0.21
N HIS A 345 18.18 3.83 -0.80
CA HIS A 345 19.50 4.42 -0.69
C HIS A 345 19.44 5.90 -0.32
N ALA A 346 19.12 6.17 0.95
CA ALA A 346 18.92 7.52 1.46
C ALA A 346 19.95 7.95 2.52
N ILE A 347 20.92 7.09 2.87
CA ILE A 347 21.89 7.34 3.94
C ILE A 347 23.24 7.73 3.33
N PRO A 348 23.70 9.00 3.46
CA PRO A 348 25.00 9.42 2.99
C PRO A 348 26.12 8.64 3.68
N THR A 349 27.05 8.11 2.90
CA THR A 349 28.19 7.32 3.38
C THR A 349 29.42 7.63 2.54
N GLN A 350 30.57 7.75 3.18
CA GLN A 350 31.85 7.84 2.48
C GLN A 350 32.43 6.43 2.30
N ILE A 351 32.85 6.11 1.08
CA ILE A 351 33.52 4.84 0.76
C ILE A 351 34.89 5.18 0.16
N PRO A 352 35.98 4.48 0.52
CA PRO A 352 37.27 4.72 -0.11
C PRO A 352 37.17 4.68 -1.65
N GLY A 353 37.58 5.76 -2.31
CA GLY A 353 37.48 5.93 -3.76
C GLY A 353 36.17 6.54 -4.27
N HIS A 354 35.18 6.83 -3.41
CA HIS A 354 33.91 7.47 -3.77
C HIS A 354 33.47 8.46 -2.66
N GLU A 355 33.55 9.76 -2.95
CA GLU A 355 33.35 10.82 -1.95
C GLU A 355 31.89 10.95 -1.47
N GLU A 356 30.90 10.62 -2.31
CA GLU A 356 29.47 10.67 -1.97
C GLU A 356 28.75 9.40 -2.45
N VAL A 357 28.46 8.46 -1.54
CA VAL A 357 27.68 7.26 -1.84
C VAL A 357 26.46 7.19 -0.93
N MET A 358 25.31 6.87 -1.49
CA MET A 358 24.09 6.63 -0.72
C MET A 358 23.93 5.13 -0.45
N LYS A 359 23.87 4.75 0.83
CA LYS A 359 23.60 3.37 1.24
C LYS A 359 22.16 3.21 1.71
N ALA A 360 21.67 1.99 1.54
CA ALA A 360 20.47 1.53 2.22
C ALA A 360 20.78 1.08 3.64
N GLY A 361 19.83 1.28 4.55
CA GLY A 361 19.92 0.80 5.92
C GLY A 361 18.54 0.49 6.48
N GLU A 362 18.49 0.01 7.72
CA GLU A 362 17.21 -0.37 8.33
C GLU A 362 16.25 0.82 8.46
N ALA A 363 16.79 2.01 8.75
CA ALA A 363 16.01 3.24 8.87
C ALA A 363 15.23 3.59 7.59
N THR A 364 15.79 3.32 6.40
CA THR A 364 15.12 3.58 5.11
C THR A 364 14.04 2.56 4.80
N CYS A 365 14.14 1.33 5.33
CA CYS A 365 13.05 0.35 5.26
C CYS A 365 11.90 0.75 6.20
N MET A 366 12.25 1.14 7.43
CA MET A 366 11.29 1.49 8.48
C MET A 366 10.52 2.78 8.19
N SER A 367 11.04 3.70 7.37
CA SER A 367 10.30 4.91 6.98
C SER A 367 9.00 4.61 6.23
N CYS A 368 8.90 3.44 5.60
CA CYS A 368 7.68 2.99 4.90
C CYS A 368 6.94 1.89 5.67
N HIS A 369 7.68 0.95 6.27
CA HIS A 369 7.11 -0.26 6.88
C HIS A 369 6.95 -0.20 8.41
N GLY A 370 7.48 0.84 9.05
CA GLY A 370 7.49 0.98 10.51
C GLY A 370 8.47 0.03 11.22
N ILE A 371 8.46 0.08 12.55
CA ILE A 371 9.42 -0.62 13.42
C ILE A 371 9.38 -2.15 13.29
N ARG A 372 8.25 -2.72 12.84
CA ARG A 372 8.09 -4.18 12.67
C ARG A 372 9.03 -4.77 11.61
N TYR A 373 9.61 -3.93 10.76
CA TYR A 373 10.56 -4.33 9.72
C TYR A 373 12.03 -4.16 10.14
N ALA A 374 12.29 -3.83 11.40
CA ALA A 374 13.64 -3.91 11.95
C ALA A 374 14.20 -5.34 11.76
N ASN A 375 15.51 -5.45 11.51
CA ASN A 375 16.25 -6.70 11.27
C ASN A 375 15.94 -7.44 9.96
N ILE A 376 14.96 -7.02 9.15
CA ILE A 376 14.65 -7.70 7.88
C ILE A 376 15.81 -7.58 6.89
N LEU A 377 16.31 -6.36 6.64
CA LEU A 377 17.41 -6.15 5.69
C LEU A 377 18.71 -6.88 6.11
N PRO A 378 19.18 -6.78 7.38
CA PRO A 378 20.33 -7.56 7.82
C PRO A 378 20.10 -9.09 7.74
N ALA A 379 18.89 -9.58 8.01
CA ALA A 379 18.57 -10.99 7.88
C ALA A 379 18.65 -11.45 6.40
N TRP A 380 18.10 -10.66 5.48
CA TRP A 380 18.20 -10.91 4.04
C TRP A 380 19.65 -10.98 3.57
N GLN A 381 20.47 -9.99 3.97
CA GLN A 381 21.88 -9.92 3.58
C GLN A 381 22.65 -11.15 4.07
N ARG A 382 22.56 -11.46 5.37
CA ARG A 382 23.26 -12.61 5.97
C ARG A 382 22.84 -13.94 5.33
N GLU A 383 21.55 -14.13 5.10
CA GLU A 383 21.05 -15.40 4.58
C GLU A 383 21.38 -15.60 3.10
N ILE A 384 21.35 -14.54 2.28
CA ILE A 384 21.85 -14.63 0.90
C ILE A 384 23.35 -14.86 0.86
N GLU A 385 24.13 -14.15 1.68
CA GLU A 385 25.59 -14.35 1.75
C GLU A 385 25.93 -15.80 2.10
N ARG A 386 25.24 -16.39 3.09
CA ARG A 386 25.36 -17.80 3.46
C ARG A 386 25.03 -18.74 2.29
N LYS A 387 23.93 -18.50 1.58
CA LYS A 387 23.52 -19.34 0.44
C LYS A 387 24.49 -19.21 -0.75
N VAL A 388 24.97 -17.99 -1.03
CA VAL A 388 25.98 -17.73 -2.06
C VAL A 388 27.25 -18.51 -1.75
N GLU A 389 27.77 -18.43 -0.52
CA GLU A 389 28.98 -19.15 -0.12
C GLU A 389 28.84 -20.67 -0.31
N GLN A 390 27.72 -21.25 0.13
CA GLN A 390 27.48 -22.69 0.00
C GLN A 390 27.38 -23.14 -1.47
N VAL A 391 26.69 -22.38 -2.32
CA VAL A 391 26.51 -22.73 -3.73
C VAL A 391 27.79 -22.49 -4.53
N ASP A 392 28.52 -21.40 -4.24
CA ASP A 392 29.81 -21.09 -4.87
C ASP A 392 30.82 -22.22 -4.64
N GLN A 393 30.90 -22.75 -3.41
CA GLN A 393 31.73 -23.91 -3.10
C GLN A 393 31.38 -25.11 -3.98
N VAL A 394 30.10 -25.43 -4.15
CA VAL A 394 29.66 -26.55 -4.99
C VAL A 394 30.00 -26.33 -6.47
N VAL A 395 29.73 -25.14 -7.00
CA VAL A 395 30.02 -24.79 -8.39
C VAL A 395 31.53 -24.84 -8.66
N SER A 396 32.33 -24.24 -7.78
CA SER A 396 33.78 -24.20 -7.88
C SER A 396 34.40 -25.60 -7.79
N SER A 397 33.93 -26.44 -6.87
CA SER A 397 34.39 -27.83 -6.75
C SER A 397 34.03 -28.67 -7.97
N ALA A 398 32.81 -28.56 -8.50
CA ALA A 398 32.43 -29.24 -9.73
C ALA A 398 33.31 -28.81 -10.91
N ARG A 399 33.59 -27.50 -11.03
CA ARG A 399 34.44 -26.92 -12.08
C ARG A 399 35.89 -27.39 -12.00
N ALA A 400 36.43 -27.60 -10.81
CA ALA A 400 37.77 -28.17 -10.63
C ALA A 400 37.91 -29.58 -11.22
N THR A 401 36.81 -30.35 -11.35
CA THR A 401 36.83 -31.71 -11.90
C THR A 401 36.74 -31.79 -13.44
N LEU A 402 36.51 -30.65 -14.13
CA LEU A 402 36.36 -30.61 -15.59
C LEU A 402 37.53 -31.22 -16.37
N GLY A 403 38.76 -31.06 -15.86
CA GLY A 403 39.95 -31.63 -16.48
C GLY A 403 39.90 -33.16 -16.60
N SER A 404 39.18 -33.81 -15.69
CA SER A 404 39.00 -35.27 -15.63
C SER A 404 37.80 -35.78 -16.42
N ALA A 405 36.97 -34.88 -16.98
CA ALA A 405 35.78 -35.24 -17.74
C ALA A 405 36.12 -35.89 -19.10
N PRO A 406 35.34 -36.85 -19.61
CA PRO A 406 35.44 -37.34 -20.98
C PRO A 406 35.31 -36.21 -22.01
N VAL A 407 36.11 -36.26 -23.09
CA VAL A 407 36.15 -35.22 -24.14
C VAL A 407 34.77 -34.96 -24.75
N ALA A 408 33.96 -36.01 -24.93
CA ALA A 408 32.65 -35.92 -25.57
C ALA A 408 31.63 -35.06 -24.78
N GLY A 409 31.71 -35.03 -23.44
CA GLY A 409 30.78 -34.28 -22.57
C GLY A 409 31.36 -33.00 -21.98
N ARG A 410 32.69 -32.80 -22.08
CA ARG A 410 33.41 -31.73 -21.40
C ARG A 410 32.96 -30.32 -21.79
N ALA A 411 32.73 -30.06 -23.08
CA ALA A 411 32.33 -28.73 -23.55
C ALA A 411 30.94 -28.34 -23.03
N THR A 412 29.99 -29.28 -23.03
CA THR A 412 28.64 -29.05 -22.49
C THR A 412 28.69 -28.83 -20.99
N ALA A 413 29.45 -29.65 -20.26
CA ALA A 413 29.63 -29.49 -18.81
C ALA A 413 30.27 -28.15 -18.44
N ASP A 414 31.30 -27.71 -19.19
CA ASP A 414 31.94 -26.40 -18.97
C ASP A 414 30.95 -25.25 -19.22
N SER A 415 30.14 -25.33 -20.27
CA SER A 415 29.11 -24.32 -20.53
C SER A 415 28.08 -24.23 -19.41
N LEU A 416 27.60 -25.37 -18.88
CA LEU A 416 26.62 -25.40 -17.79
C LEU A 416 27.22 -24.87 -16.48
N LEU A 417 28.45 -25.28 -16.15
CA LEU A 417 29.16 -24.81 -14.96
C LEU A 417 29.51 -23.32 -15.04
N ARG A 418 29.76 -22.81 -16.25
CA ARG A 418 29.94 -21.37 -16.48
C ARG A 418 28.65 -20.59 -16.23
N LEU A 419 27.50 -21.06 -16.73
CA LEU A 419 26.21 -20.43 -16.44
C LEU A 419 25.87 -20.46 -14.94
N ALA A 420 26.17 -21.57 -14.25
CA ALA A 420 26.01 -21.68 -12.80
C ALA A 420 26.89 -20.66 -12.05
N ALA A 421 28.16 -20.54 -12.45
CA ALA A 421 29.08 -19.56 -11.86
C ALA A 421 28.62 -18.11 -12.13
N GLU A 422 28.20 -17.80 -13.36
CA GLU A 422 27.68 -16.50 -13.77
C GLU A 422 26.46 -16.10 -12.92
N ASN A 423 25.56 -17.05 -12.60
CA ASN A 423 24.44 -16.82 -11.68
C ASN A 423 24.88 -16.50 -10.24
N VAL A 424 25.81 -17.26 -9.67
CA VAL A 424 26.33 -17.02 -8.31
C VAL A 424 26.98 -15.64 -8.22
N ASP A 425 27.84 -15.33 -9.18
CA ASP A 425 28.49 -14.04 -9.37
C ASP A 425 27.48 -12.89 -9.46
N PHE A 426 26.44 -13.07 -10.27
CA PHE A 426 25.38 -12.09 -10.46
C PHE A 426 24.59 -11.85 -9.17
N VAL A 427 24.28 -12.90 -8.40
CA VAL A 427 23.64 -12.76 -7.08
C VAL A 427 24.51 -11.98 -6.10
N GLN A 428 25.82 -12.22 -6.11
CA GLN A 428 26.77 -11.56 -5.22
C GLN A 428 26.98 -10.09 -5.57
N ARG A 429 27.20 -9.77 -6.86
CA ARG A 429 27.43 -8.40 -7.32
C ARG A 429 26.14 -7.58 -7.40
N GLY A 430 25.06 -8.18 -7.89
CA GLY A 430 23.72 -7.62 -7.91
C GLY A 430 23.12 -7.42 -6.51
N LYS A 431 23.76 -7.94 -5.45
CA LYS A 431 23.31 -7.89 -4.05
C LYS A 431 21.90 -8.46 -3.92
N GLY A 432 21.78 -9.78 -3.75
CA GLY A 432 20.49 -10.49 -3.74
C GLY A 432 19.40 -9.93 -2.79
N ALA A 433 19.74 -9.08 -1.82
CA ALA A 433 18.77 -8.30 -1.04
C ALA A 433 17.87 -7.37 -1.88
N HIS A 434 18.28 -6.97 -3.09
CA HIS A 434 17.41 -6.22 -4.01
C HIS A 434 16.23 -7.07 -4.51
N ASN A 435 16.38 -8.39 -4.56
CA ASN A 435 15.31 -9.31 -4.93
C ASN A 435 15.56 -10.70 -4.37
N ILE A 436 15.15 -10.92 -3.12
CA ILE A 436 15.47 -12.12 -2.35
C ILE A 436 14.93 -13.40 -2.99
N ALA A 437 13.74 -13.35 -3.59
CA ALA A 437 13.09 -14.49 -4.21
C ALA A 437 13.82 -14.89 -5.50
N TYR A 438 14.18 -13.91 -6.33
CA TYR A 438 14.95 -14.15 -7.55
C TYR A 438 16.37 -14.64 -7.25
N ALA A 439 17.03 -14.03 -6.26
CA ALA A 439 18.34 -14.47 -5.82
C ALA A 439 18.35 -15.93 -5.33
N ASP A 440 17.38 -16.32 -4.49
CA ASP A 440 17.23 -17.72 -4.04
C ASP A 440 16.96 -18.67 -5.21
N GLN A 441 16.12 -18.26 -6.17
CA GLN A 441 15.82 -19.05 -7.35
C GLN A 441 17.06 -19.26 -8.24
N LEU A 442 17.87 -18.22 -8.45
CA LEU A 442 19.12 -18.32 -9.22
C LEU A 442 20.14 -19.26 -8.58
N LEU A 443 20.26 -19.24 -7.26
CA LEU A 443 21.16 -20.15 -6.54
C LEU A 443 20.68 -21.61 -6.64
N ARG A 444 19.37 -21.85 -6.58
CA ARG A 444 18.79 -23.19 -6.82
C ARG A 444 19.01 -23.66 -8.24
N THR A 445 18.75 -22.81 -9.22
CA THR A 445 19.01 -23.08 -10.64
C THR A 445 20.50 -23.34 -10.89
N SER A 446 21.41 -22.68 -10.17
CA SER A 446 22.84 -22.97 -10.25
C SER A 446 23.18 -24.39 -9.79
N LEU A 447 22.54 -24.89 -8.73
CA LEU A 447 22.69 -26.29 -8.31
C LEU A 447 22.09 -27.28 -9.33
N GLU A 448 20.99 -26.92 -10.00
CA GLU A 448 20.41 -27.72 -11.09
C GLU A 448 21.36 -27.79 -12.28
N LEU A 449 21.93 -26.65 -12.70
CA LEU A 449 22.95 -26.60 -13.77
C LEU A 449 24.20 -27.44 -13.42
N VAL A 450 24.63 -27.45 -12.15
CA VAL A 450 25.71 -28.33 -11.68
C VAL A 450 25.32 -29.81 -11.82
N ARG A 451 24.09 -30.19 -11.43
CA ARG A 451 23.59 -31.57 -11.60
C ARG A 451 23.59 -31.99 -13.06
N ASP A 452 23.08 -31.13 -13.93
CA ASP A 452 23.05 -31.38 -15.37
C ASP A 452 24.46 -31.48 -15.95
N ALA A 453 25.41 -30.67 -15.47
CA ALA A 453 26.81 -30.71 -15.88
C ALA A 453 27.51 -32.00 -15.45
N VAL A 454 27.28 -32.45 -14.21
CA VAL A 454 27.85 -33.70 -13.68
C VAL A 454 27.29 -34.90 -14.44
N GLN A 455 25.98 -34.94 -14.67
CA GLN A 455 25.33 -36.02 -15.39
C GLN A 455 25.74 -36.07 -16.87
N THR A 456 25.64 -34.94 -17.57
CA THR A 456 25.93 -34.86 -19.02
C THR A 456 27.42 -34.98 -19.31
N GLY A 457 28.24 -34.38 -18.45
CA GLY A 457 29.70 -34.38 -18.55
C GLY A 457 30.36 -35.63 -18.00
N GLN A 458 29.61 -36.52 -17.31
CA GLN A 458 30.15 -37.65 -16.55
C GLN A 458 31.31 -37.23 -15.64
N LEU A 459 31.11 -36.11 -14.91
CA LEU A 459 32.14 -35.57 -14.03
C LEU A 459 32.33 -36.51 -12.83
N PRO A 460 33.58 -36.77 -12.41
CA PRO A 460 33.86 -37.53 -11.19
C PRO A 460 33.67 -36.63 -9.95
N TYR A 461 32.45 -36.17 -9.75
CA TYR A 461 32.07 -35.27 -8.66
C TYR A 461 30.75 -35.68 -8.03
N ASP A 462 30.79 -36.00 -6.75
CA ASP A 462 29.60 -36.25 -5.95
C ASP A 462 29.07 -34.92 -5.39
N ILE A 463 27.87 -34.55 -5.80
CA ILE A 463 27.27 -33.26 -5.42
C ILE A 463 26.83 -33.34 -3.96
N PRO A 464 27.37 -32.49 -3.06
CA PRO A 464 26.97 -32.50 -1.67
C PRO A 464 25.53 -31.98 -1.50
N ALA A 465 24.84 -32.43 -0.46
CA ALA A 465 23.54 -31.89 -0.08
C ALA A 465 23.72 -30.46 0.47
N VAL A 466 23.10 -29.48 -0.19
CA VAL A 466 23.10 -28.07 0.25
C VAL A 466 21.73 -27.70 0.81
N ALA A 467 21.70 -27.30 2.08
CA ALA A 467 20.48 -26.87 2.76
C ALA A 467 20.18 -25.38 2.47
N LEU A 468 19.45 -25.12 1.38
CA LEU A 468 18.94 -23.79 1.04
C LEU A 468 17.58 -23.46 1.67
N GLY A 469 17.04 -24.37 2.49
CA GLY A 469 15.70 -24.27 3.05
C GLY A 469 14.59 -24.31 1.99
N PRO A 470 13.35 -23.91 2.35
CA PRO A 470 12.23 -23.83 1.41
C PRO A 470 12.44 -22.70 0.39
N PRO A 471 11.95 -22.84 -0.87
CA PRO A 471 12.07 -21.79 -1.87
C PRO A 471 11.41 -20.48 -1.42
N VAL A 472 12.16 -19.39 -1.44
CA VAL A 472 11.70 -18.09 -0.93
C VAL A 472 10.51 -17.56 -1.75
N GLY A 473 10.50 -17.83 -3.07
CA GLY A 473 9.42 -17.42 -3.96
C GLY A 473 8.08 -18.16 -3.74
N ARG A 474 8.07 -19.30 -3.04
CA ARG A 474 6.84 -20.09 -2.83
C ARG A 474 5.91 -19.52 -1.76
N ASN A 475 6.44 -18.80 -0.79
CA ASN A 475 5.68 -18.36 0.37
C ASN A 475 5.97 -16.89 0.69
N VAL A 476 4.92 -16.08 0.76
CA VAL A 476 5.01 -14.64 1.05
C VAL A 476 5.68 -14.36 2.40
N CYS A 477 5.52 -15.25 3.38
CA CYS A 477 6.17 -15.13 4.68
C CYS A 477 7.69 -15.21 4.56
N LEU A 478 8.21 -16.09 3.70
CA LEU A 478 9.65 -16.28 3.49
C LEU A 478 10.29 -15.14 2.71
N GLN A 479 9.52 -14.36 1.95
CA GLN A 479 10.04 -13.15 1.30
C GLN A 479 10.43 -12.08 2.31
N CYS A 480 9.87 -12.11 3.52
CA CYS A 480 10.27 -11.22 4.63
C CYS A 480 11.13 -11.96 5.66
N HIS A 481 10.68 -13.13 6.10
CA HIS A 481 11.27 -13.95 7.17
C HIS A 481 12.21 -15.02 6.62
N VAL A 482 13.26 -14.60 5.91
CA VAL A 482 14.24 -15.52 5.34
C VAL A 482 15.05 -16.17 6.47
N GLY A 483 15.26 -17.49 6.39
CA GLY A 483 16.00 -18.25 7.42
C GLY A 483 15.20 -18.58 8.68
N ILE A 484 13.94 -18.15 8.78
CA ILE A 484 13.08 -18.49 9.94
C ILE A 484 12.85 -19.99 10.07
N SER A 485 12.90 -20.71 8.95
CA SER A 485 12.71 -22.17 8.90
C SER A 485 13.85 -22.95 9.57
N ASP A 486 14.98 -22.30 9.87
CA ASP A 486 16.13 -22.88 10.57
C ASP A 486 16.18 -22.48 12.05
N GLN A 487 15.20 -21.68 12.52
CA GLN A 487 15.19 -21.19 13.89
C GLN A 487 14.45 -22.12 14.85
N ALA A 488 15.05 -22.30 16.03
CA ALA A 488 14.38 -22.87 17.19
C ALA A 488 13.75 -21.77 18.05
N GLY A 489 12.58 -22.06 18.61
CA GLY A 489 11.84 -21.22 19.53
C GLY A 489 11.26 -22.02 20.69
N ARG A 490 10.36 -21.39 21.45
CA ARG A 490 9.56 -22.08 22.48
C ARG A 490 8.07 -21.82 22.24
N PHE A 491 7.26 -22.85 22.38
CA PHE A 491 5.80 -22.74 22.35
C PHE A 491 5.20 -23.48 23.55
N ALA A 492 4.37 -22.79 24.34
CA ALA A 492 3.74 -23.35 25.55
C ALA A 492 4.71 -24.05 26.52
N GLY A 493 5.94 -23.55 26.64
CA GLY A 493 7.00 -24.10 27.51
C GLY A 493 7.90 -25.15 26.84
N VAL A 494 7.48 -25.72 25.71
CA VAL A 494 8.23 -26.76 24.97
C VAL A 494 9.15 -26.11 23.94
N SER A 495 10.34 -26.68 23.75
CA SER A 495 11.24 -26.28 22.65
C SER A 495 10.63 -26.68 21.32
N PHE A 496 10.65 -25.78 20.34
CA PHE A 496 10.11 -26.02 19.01
C PHE A 496 11.13 -25.64 17.94
N ASP A 497 11.52 -26.61 17.10
CA ASP A 497 12.39 -26.37 15.95
C ASP A 497 11.56 -26.34 14.66
N HIS A 498 11.71 -25.30 13.84
CA HIS A 498 11.00 -25.17 12.57
C HIS A 498 11.54 -26.13 11.49
N ALA A 499 12.82 -26.52 11.54
CA ALA A 499 13.45 -27.26 10.44
C ALA A 499 12.78 -28.63 10.19
N PRO A 500 12.51 -29.47 11.20
CA PRO A 500 11.82 -30.75 11.01
C PRO A 500 10.41 -30.60 10.43
N HIS A 501 9.71 -29.50 10.77
CA HIS A 501 8.31 -29.30 10.43
C HIS A 501 8.12 -28.64 9.06
N VAL A 502 8.86 -27.56 8.80
CA VAL A 502 8.73 -26.78 7.56
C VAL A 502 9.58 -27.38 6.45
N GLN A 503 10.79 -27.83 6.75
CA GLN A 503 11.71 -28.38 5.74
C GLN A 503 11.56 -29.89 5.59
N GLY A 504 11.48 -30.60 6.71
CA GLY A 504 11.35 -32.06 6.73
C GLY A 504 9.95 -32.53 6.32
N ALA A 505 8.92 -32.05 7.03
CA ALA A 505 7.53 -32.44 6.79
C ALA A 505 6.79 -31.57 5.75
N GLY A 506 7.39 -30.48 5.28
CA GLY A 506 6.81 -29.62 4.24
C GLY A 506 5.57 -28.84 4.68
N LEU A 507 5.42 -28.54 5.97
CA LEU A 507 4.27 -27.80 6.48
C LEU A 507 4.34 -26.32 6.07
N GLU A 508 3.23 -25.79 5.54
CA GLU A 508 3.08 -24.37 5.27
C GLU A 508 3.02 -23.56 6.57
N CYS A 509 3.55 -22.33 6.56
CA CYS A 509 3.58 -21.46 7.74
C CYS A 509 2.18 -21.27 8.34
N THR A 510 1.15 -21.19 7.49
CA THR A 510 -0.25 -20.98 7.90
C THR A 510 -0.89 -22.19 8.61
N ALA A 511 -0.20 -23.34 8.65
CA ALA A 511 -0.63 -24.47 9.45
C ALA A 511 -0.53 -24.19 10.96
N CYS A 512 0.42 -23.34 11.36
CA CYS A 512 0.70 -23.02 12.76
C CYS A 512 0.65 -21.52 13.06
N HIS A 513 0.75 -20.67 12.03
CA HIS A 513 0.64 -19.22 12.14
C HIS A 513 -0.60 -18.70 11.44
N THR A 514 -1.07 -17.53 11.86
CA THR A 514 -2.10 -16.79 11.16
C THR A 514 -1.61 -16.32 9.78
N PRO A 515 -2.54 -16.09 8.83
CA PRO A 515 -2.17 -15.51 7.55
C PRO A 515 -1.65 -14.07 7.70
N LEU A 516 -1.12 -13.52 6.60
CA LEU A 516 -0.41 -12.24 6.60
C LEU A 516 -1.27 -11.05 7.07
N ASP A 517 -2.58 -11.11 6.88
CA ASP A 517 -3.53 -10.08 7.35
C ASP A 517 -3.59 -9.96 8.88
N GLN A 518 -3.27 -11.05 9.59
CA GLN A 518 -3.13 -11.12 11.05
C GLN A 518 -1.70 -11.51 11.43
N HIS A 519 -0.71 -10.94 10.72
CA HIS A 519 0.73 -11.20 10.77
C HIS A 519 1.27 -11.97 11.98
N GLY A 520 1.41 -13.29 11.83
CA GLY A 520 2.35 -14.12 12.60
C GLY A 520 1.93 -14.56 14.00
N GLU A 521 0.68 -14.32 14.41
CA GLU A 521 0.10 -14.97 15.59
C GLU A 521 0.08 -16.49 15.41
N THR A 522 -0.04 -17.26 16.50
CA THR A 522 -0.09 -18.72 16.42
C THR A 522 -1.53 -19.21 16.35
N THR A 523 -1.85 -20.11 15.41
CA THR A 523 -3.14 -20.83 15.39
C THR A 523 -3.17 -22.00 16.38
N LEU A 524 -2.01 -22.37 16.92
CA LEU A 524 -1.86 -23.40 17.95
C LEU A 524 -2.46 -22.91 19.27
N THR A 525 -3.33 -23.72 19.87
CA THR A 525 -4.06 -23.38 21.11
C THR A 525 -3.47 -24.02 22.37
N GLY A 526 -2.43 -24.83 22.23
CA GLY A 526 -1.70 -25.46 23.33
C GLY A 526 -0.96 -26.73 22.89
N THR A 527 -0.40 -27.47 23.84
CA THR A 527 0.34 -28.73 23.58
C THR A 527 -0.54 -29.81 22.93
N ALA A 528 -1.86 -29.76 23.10
CA ALA A 528 -2.82 -30.63 22.41
C ALA A 528 -2.76 -30.49 20.87
N SER A 529 -2.33 -29.33 20.35
CA SER A 529 -2.14 -29.16 18.90
C SER A 529 -0.95 -29.98 18.38
N CYS A 530 0.06 -30.24 19.22
CA CYS A 530 1.23 -31.04 18.87
C CYS A 530 0.93 -32.55 18.89
N THR A 531 0.11 -33.00 19.86
CA THR A 531 -0.25 -34.41 20.02
C THR A 531 -1.06 -34.95 18.83
N ALA A 532 -1.72 -34.06 18.09
CA ALA A 532 -2.46 -34.42 16.89
C ALA A 532 -1.58 -35.10 15.83
N CYS A 533 -0.27 -34.83 15.76
CA CYS A 533 0.65 -35.47 14.81
C CYS A 533 1.70 -36.37 15.50
N HIS A 534 2.21 -35.97 16.67
CA HIS A 534 3.36 -36.63 17.33
C HIS A 534 2.99 -37.80 18.26
N HIS A 535 1.74 -37.98 18.68
CA HIS A 535 1.30 -39.13 19.52
C HIS A 535 0.75 -40.31 18.71
N ARG A 536 1.02 -40.36 17.39
CA ARG A 536 0.51 -41.41 16.50
C ARG A 536 1.42 -42.65 16.38
N SER A 537 2.61 -42.65 16.97
CA SER A 537 3.57 -43.77 16.93
C SER A 537 4.12 -44.10 18.32
N ALA A 538 4.20 -45.40 18.65
CA ALA A 538 4.61 -45.93 19.95
C ALA A 538 6.13 -45.85 20.25
N GLU A 539 6.91 -45.09 19.47
CA GLU A 539 8.39 -45.08 19.51
C GLU A 539 9.00 -43.70 19.86
N ALA A 540 8.22 -42.76 20.42
CA ALA A 540 8.73 -41.42 20.73
C ALA A 540 9.48 -41.38 22.08
N ASP A 541 10.65 -40.74 22.10
CA ASP A 541 11.32 -40.32 23.34
C ASP A 541 10.55 -39.16 23.97
N CYS A 542 9.79 -39.48 25.01
CA CYS A 542 8.94 -38.54 25.74
C CYS A 542 9.73 -37.35 26.31
N SER A 543 11.04 -37.50 26.56
CA SER A 543 11.89 -36.46 27.14
C SER A 543 12.16 -35.29 26.19
N ALA A 544 11.89 -35.46 24.88
CA ALA A 544 11.97 -34.39 23.90
C ALA A 544 10.90 -33.30 24.10
N CYS A 545 9.77 -33.63 24.73
CA CYS A 545 8.61 -32.74 24.88
C CYS A 545 8.23 -32.44 26.35
N HIS A 546 8.62 -33.30 27.29
CA HIS A 546 8.29 -33.15 28.71
C HIS A 546 9.55 -32.94 29.54
N GLU A 547 9.59 -31.84 30.30
CA GLU A 547 10.74 -31.45 31.14
C GLU A 547 11.02 -32.40 32.33
N GLY A 548 10.17 -33.41 32.56
CA GLY A 548 10.41 -34.39 33.62
C GLY A 548 11.34 -35.52 33.18
N PRO A 549 12.02 -36.21 34.13
CA PRO A 549 12.99 -37.24 33.76
C PRO A 549 12.32 -38.41 33.01
N ALA A 550 12.94 -38.80 31.88
CA ALA A 550 12.40 -39.73 30.87
C ALA A 550 11.08 -39.30 30.21
N GLY A 551 10.73 -38.01 30.29
CA GLY A 551 9.54 -37.45 29.65
C GLY A 551 8.22 -37.61 30.41
N ALA A 552 8.28 -38.03 31.68
CA ALA A 552 7.10 -38.03 32.53
C ALA A 552 6.68 -36.57 32.85
N PRO A 553 5.39 -36.19 32.75
CA PRO A 553 4.95 -34.86 33.15
C PRO A 553 5.22 -34.64 34.65
N ALA A 554 5.82 -33.51 34.99
CA ALA A 554 6.09 -33.12 36.39
C ALA A 554 4.81 -32.86 37.20
N ARG A 555 3.67 -32.70 36.51
CA ARG A 555 2.36 -32.49 37.10
C ARG A 555 1.61 -33.82 37.26
N PRO A 556 0.78 -33.97 38.31
CA PRO A 556 -0.07 -35.14 38.47
C PRO A 556 -0.96 -35.36 37.25
N VAL A 557 -1.13 -36.61 36.82
CA VAL A 557 -2.08 -36.96 35.77
C VAL A 557 -3.41 -37.30 36.43
N ALA A 558 -4.46 -36.57 36.07
CA ALA A 558 -5.81 -36.87 36.53
C ALA A 558 -6.28 -38.18 35.89
N THR A 559 -6.52 -39.20 36.70
CA THR A 559 -7.15 -40.45 36.28
C THR A 559 -8.61 -40.47 36.71
N ALA A 560 -9.40 -41.41 36.20
CA ALA A 560 -10.77 -41.63 36.67
C ALA A 560 -10.84 -41.97 38.17
N MET A 561 -9.71 -42.36 38.78
CA MET A 561 -9.60 -42.78 40.17
C MET A 561 -9.00 -41.70 41.10
N ALA A 562 -8.02 -40.90 40.63
CA ALA A 562 -7.43 -39.73 41.32
C ALA A 562 -6.33 -39.03 40.49
N ASP A 563 -5.81 -37.90 41.00
CA ASP A 563 -4.57 -37.27 40.51
C ASP A 563 -3.33 -38.10 40.89
N PHE A 564 -2.58 -38.60 39.90
CA PHE A 564 -1.41 -39.48 40.08
C PHE A 564 -0.07 -38.73 39.91
N PRO A 565 0.74 -38.54 40.98
CA PRO A 565 2.04 -37.86 40.90
C PRO A 565 3.18 -38.83 40.57
N HIS A 566 3.94 -38.58 39.49
CA HIS A 566 5.02 -39.48 39.04
C HIS A 566 6.31 -39.40 39.87
N THR A 567 6.65 -38.22 40.44
CA THR A 567 7.92 -37.99 41.15
C THR A 567 8.17 -38.91 42.36
N PRO A 568 7.23 -39.09 43.31
CA PRO A 568 7.47 -39.90 44.50
C PRO A 568 7.61 -41.40 44.18
N HIS A 569 6.87 -41.87 43.17
CA HIS A 569 6.84 -43.28 42.78
C HIS A 569 8.12 -43.72 42.09
N ARG A 570 8.77 -42.81 41.34
CA ARG A 570 10.09 -43.08 40.74
C ARG A 570 11.22 -42.97 41.77
N GLU A 571 11.14 -42.03 42.72
CA GLU A 571 12.09 -41.97 43.85
C GLU A 571 12.05 -43.25 44.70
N ALA A 572 10.89 -43.91 44.73
CA ALA A 572 10.71 -45.24 45.31
C ALA A 572 11.22 -46.40 44.41
N GLY A 573 11.80 -46.12 43.23
CA GLY A 573 12.41 -47.10 42.33
C GLY A 573 11.41 -47.95 41.52
N LEU A 574 10.15 -47.51 41.38
CA LEU A 574 9.13 -48.25 40.65
C LEU A 574 9.31 -48.14 39.13
N ASP A 575 9.29 -49.28 38.45
CA ASP A 575 9.35 -49.36 36.99
C ASP A 575 8.03 -48.86 36.36
N CYS A 576 8.12 -48.12 35.26
CA CYS A 576 6.97 -47.54 34.56
C CYS A 576 6.00 -48.62 34.05
N SER A 577 6.53 -49.79 33.70
CA SER A 577 5.75 -50.95 33.22
C SER A 577 4.80 -51.52 34.28
N LEU A 578 5.01 -51.21 35.57
CA LEU A 578 4.13 -51.64 36.66
C LEU A 578 2.74 -51.01 36.60
N CYS A 579 2.61 -49.85 35.96
CA CYS A 579 1.33 -49.17 35.80
C CYS A 579 0.94 -48.99 34.33
N HIS A 580 1.90 -48.96 33.42
CA HIS A 580 1.67 -48.92 31.97
C HIS A 580 1.81 -50.32 31.36
N SER A 581 0.93 -51.22 31.78
CA SER A 581 0.82 -52.57 31.23
C SER A 581 -0.60 -52.86 30.78
N SER A 582 -0.73 -53.68 29.74
CA SER A 582 -2.01 -54.26 29.35
C SER A 582 -2.55 -55.10 30.52
N PRO A 583 -3.85 -55.02 30.88
CA PRO A 583 -4.96 -54.43 30.12
C PRO A 583 -5.43 -53.05 30.60
N ASP A 584 -4.84 -52.46 31.64
CA ASP A 584 -5.42 -51.26 32.28
C ASP A 584 -5.06 -49.94 31.56
N MET A 585 -4.04 -49.93 30.69
CA MET A 585 -3.68 -48.79 29.81
C MET A 585 -3.54 -49.15 28.32
N SER A 586 -4.19 -50.23 27.87
CA SER A 586 -4.45 -50.54 26.45
C SER A 586 -5.94 -50.83 26.23
N VAL A 587 -6.54 -50.37 25.13
CA VAL A 587 -7.99 -50.45 24.83
C VAL A 587 -8.62 -51.86 25.02
N SER A 588 -9.61 -51.96 25.93
CA SER A 588 -10.69 -52.98 26.14
C SER A 588 -10.55 -54.18 27.13
N ALA A 589 -11.51 -54.21 28.09
CA ALA A 589 -12.30 -55.29 28.76
C ALA A 589 -11.82 -56.13 30.00
N ASP A 590 -12.45 -55.82 31.15
CA ASP A 590 -13.04 -56.64 32.25
C ASP A 590 -12.26 -57.66 33.11
N ARG A 591 -12.38 -57.53 34.46
CA ARG A 591 -12.85 -58.60 35.40
C ARG A 591 -13.03 -58.16 36.88
N CYS A 592 -14.18 -58.55 37.45
CA CYS A 592 -14.82 -58.09 38.70
C CYS A 592 -14.14 -58.46 40.04
N GLN A 593 -12.97 -59.10 40.04
CA GLN A 593 -12.45 -59.75 41.24
C GLN A 593 -11.80 -58.77 42.24
N MET A 594 -11.45 -57.57 41.79
CA MET A 594 -10.84 -56.55 42.64
C MET A 594 -11.83 -56.00 43.69
N CYS A 595 -13.11 -55.85 43.32
CA CYS A 595 -14.08 -55.15 44.17
C CYS A 595 -14.66 -56.02 45.30
N HIS A 596 -14.80 -57.34 45.10
CA HIS A 596 -15.37 -58.24 46.12
C HIS A 596 -14.47 -58.40 47.34
N THR A 597 -13.15 -58.39 47.16
CA THR A 597 -12.17 -58.54 48.24
C THR A 597 -12.00 -57.27 49.08
N LEU A 598 -12.25 -56.09 48.49
CA LEU A 598 -12.08 -54.80 49.16
C LEU A 598 -13.23 -54.44 50.12
N HIS A 599 -14.43 -55.00 49.93
CA HIS A 599 -15.61 -54.69 50.75
C HIS A 599 -15.59 -55.40 52.13
N HIS A 600 -15.04 -56.62 52.22
CA HIS A 600 -15.03 -57.40 53.46
C HIS A 600 -13.88 -57.05 54.43
N GLN A 601 -13.09 -56.03 54.11
CA GLN A 601 -12.01 -55.56 54.98
C GLN A 601 -12.59 -54.61 56.06
N PRO A 602 -12.37 -54.87 57.36
CA PRO A 602 -13.02 -54.14 58.46
C PRO A 602 -12.70 -52.64 58.52
N ASP A 603 -11.65 -52.20 57.85
CA ASP A 603 -11.09 -50.85 57.99
C ASP A 603 -11.47 -49.88 56.84
N ASN A 604 -12.25 -50.34 55.85
CA ASN A 604 -12.61 -49.52 54.70
C ASN A 604 -13.90 -48.69 54.92
N SER A 605 -13.76 -47.36 54.83
CA SER A 605 -14.87 -46.40 54.85
C SER A 605 -15.24 -45.97 53.44
N CYS A 606 -16.53 -45.84 53.12
CA CYS A 606 -17.04 -45.47 51.79
C CYS A 606 -16.46 -44.15 51.24
N LEU A 607 -15.95 -43.28 52.13
CA LEU A 607 -15.35 -41.99 51.78
C LEU A 607 -13.90 -42.08 51.29
N SER A 608 -13.27 -43.25 51.39
CA SER A 608 -11.90 -43.46 50.90
C SER A 608 -11.82 -43.36 49.37
N CYS A 609 -12.88 -43.78 48.66
CA CYS A 609 -12.96 -43.70 47.19
C CYS A 609 -14.00 -42.67 46.68
N HIS A 610 -14.98 -42.26 47.49
CA HIS A 610 -16.01 -41.30 47.08
C HIS A 610 -16.00 -40.03 47.94
N ARG A 611 -15.16 -39.06 47.57
CA ARG A 611 -15.01 -37.78 48.31
C ARG A 611 -16.04 -36.69 47.95
N GLY A 612 -17.15 -37.03 47.30
CA GLY A 612 -18.06 -36.05 46.69
C GLY A 612 -19.57 -36.24 46.91
N GLY A 613 -20.00 -37.09 47.86
CA GLY A 613 -21.42 -37.31 48.17
C GLY A 613 -22.11 -38.28 47.19
N VAL A 614 -22.61 -39.39 47.73
CA VAL A 614 -22.98 -40.58 46.94
C VAL A 614 -24.50 -40.74 46.73
N ARG A 615 -25.32 -39.78 47.18
CA ARG A 615 -26.80 -39.91 47.18
C ARG A 615 -27.47 -39.53 45.86
N ASP A 616 -26.83 -38.74 45.02
CA ASP A 616 -27.53 -38.11 43.90
C ASP A 616 -27.46 -38.90 42.58
N LYS A 617 -26.77 -40.04 42.57
CA LYS A 617 -26.49 -40.80 41.33
C LYS A 617 -27.14 -42.18 41.24
N HIS A 618 -27.86 -42.65 42.27
CA HIS A 618 -28.50 -43.98 42.25
C HIS A 618 -29.86 -43.97 42.97
N PRO A 619 -30.81 -44.84 42.59
CA PRO A 619 -32.15 -44.89 43.19
C PRO A 619 -32.11 -45.35 44.66
N PRO A 620 -33.03 -44.89 45.52
CA PRO A 620 -33.01 -45.17 46.97
C PRO A 620 -32.96 -46.66 47.35
N MET A 621 -33.49 -47.54 46.50
CA MET A 621 -33.42 -48.99 46.70
C MET A 621 -31.98 -49.55 46.69
N ALA A 622 -31.05 -48.93 45.95
CA ALA A 622 -29.64 -49.31 45.95
C ALA A 622 -28.97 -49.05 47.31
N HIS A 623 -29.53 -48.15 48.12
CA HIS A 623 -29.06 -47.89 49.49
C HIS A 623 -29.80 -48.74 50.54
N ASN A 624 -31.06 -49.11 50.30
CA ASN A 624 -31.87 -49.88 51.24
C ASN A 624 -31.69 -51.40 51.13
N GLY A 625 -31.11 -51.91 50.04
CA GLY A 625 -30.79 -53.33 49.91
C GLY A 625 -29.64 -53.77 50.83
N CYS A 626 -28.74 -52.86 51.20
CA CYS A 626 -27.57 -53.17 52.04
C CYS A 626 -27.92 -53.35 53.53
N THR A 627 -29.00 -52.73 54.02
CA THR A 627 -29.46 -52.92 55.42
C THR A 627 -29.96 -54.34 55.70
N ILE A 628 -30.38 -55.06 54.65
CA ILE A 628 -30.85 -56.46 54.74
C ILE A 628 -29.73 -57.38 55.25
N CYS A 629 -28.46 -57.09 54.91
CA CYS A 629 -27.30 -57.88 55.32
C CYS A 629 -26.60 -57.35 56.59
N HIS A 630 -26.77 -56.07 56.93
CA HIS A 630 -25.95 -55.38 57.96
C HIS A 630 -26.71 -54.91 59.23
N GLN A 631 -28.02 -55.12 59.37
CA GLN A 631 -28.70 -54.99 60.67
C GLN A 631 -28.72 -56.31 61.42
N ASP A 632 -28.44 -56.26 62.74
CA ASP A 632 -28.31 -57.38 63.70
C ASP A 632 -28.02 -58.72 63.04
N ARG A 633 -26.79 -58.81 62.49
CA ARG A 633 -26.16 -59.93 61.78
C ARG A 633 -27.18 -60.76 60.99
N ALA A 634 -27.19 -60.62 59.66
CA ALA A 634 -27.96 -61.43 58.71
C ALA A 634 -27.66 -62.94 58.77
N ALA A 635 -27.88 -63.55 59.92
CA ALA A 635 -27.67 -64.93 60.28
C ALA A 635 -28.72 -65.85 59.66
N TRP A 636 -29.69 -65.29 58.94
CA TRP A 636 -30.76 -65.99 58.23
C TRP A 636 -30.49 -66.13 56.71
N ILE A 637 -29.42 -65.54 56.19
CA ILE A 637 -29.01 -65.72 54.78
C ILE A 637 -28.01 -66.87 54.72
N GLU A 638 -28.50 -68.08 54.47
CA GLU A 638 -27.68 -69.30 54.46
C GLU A 638 -27.11 -69.63 53.07
N ASN A 639 -27.66 -69.04 51.99
CA ASN A 639 -27.27 -69.30 50.60
C ASN A 639 -27.40 -68.04 49.73
N TRP A 640 -26.59 -67.92 48.68
CA TRP A 640 -26.77 -66.89 47.66
C TRP A 640 -28.08 -67.13 46.89
N THR A 641 -28.99 -66.17 46.95
CA THR A 641 -30.23 -66.18 46.18
C THR A 641 -30.23 -65.09 45.11
N ARG A 642 -31.08 -65.25 44.11
CA ARG A 642 -31.28 -64.24 43.05
C ARG A 642 -31.59 -62.88 43.66
N GLU A 643 -32.45 -62.85 44.66
CA GLU A 643 -32.88 -61.64 45.37
C GLU A 643 -31.69 -60.94 46.02
N VAL A 644 -30.76 -61.69 46.61
CA VAL A 644 -29.53 -61.14 47.20
C VAL A 644 -28.60 -60.58 46.11
N CYS A 645 -28.40 -61.31 45.01
CA CYS A 645 -27.52 -60.83 43.92
C CYS A 645 -28.06 -59.57 43.23
N LEU A 646 -29.38 -59.45 43.08
CA LEU A 646 -30.04 -58.31 42.44
C LEU A 646 -30.00 -57.03 43.28
N VAL A 647 -29.62 -57.11 44.56
CA VAL A 647 -29.33 -55.92 45.38
C VAL A 647 -28.20 -55.09 44.77
N CYS A 648 -27.17 -55.76 44.24
CA CYS A 648 -26.01 -55.11 43.61
C CYS A 648 -26.11 -55.06 42.08
N HIS A 649 -26.77 -56.05 41.46
CA HIS A 649 -26.99 -56.15 40.01
C HIS A 649 -28.42 -55.76 39.62
N ALA A 650 -28.84 -54.57 40.04
CA ALA A 650 -30.22 -54.09 39.87
C ALA A 650 -30.63 -53.89 38.39
N ASP A 651 -29.67 -53.80 37.48
CA ASP A 651 -29.86 -53.74 36.04
C ASP A 651 -30.11 -55.13 35.40
N MET A 652 -29.85 -56.22 36.13
CA MET A 652 -29.97 -57.61 35.64
C MET A 652 -31.26 -58.31 36.11
N VAL A 653 -32.26 -57.55 36.58
CA VAL A 653 -33.50 -58.08 37.17
C VAL A 653 -34.25 -59.03 36.24
N GLU A 654 -34.28 -58.76 34.94
CA GLU A 654 -34.97 -59.61 33.95
C GLU A 654 -34.11 -60.76 33.41
N HIS A 655 -32.80 -60.76 33.70
CA HIS A 655 -31.88 -61.73 33.13
C HIS A 655 -32.16 -63.15 33.65
N ASN A 656 -32.70 -64.01 32.79
CA ASN A 656 -33.05 -65.41 33.08
C ASN A 656 -33.99 -65.59 34.29
N ALA A 657 -34.90 -64.64 34.54
CA ALA A 657 -35.88 -64.76 35.63
C ALA A 657 -36.90 -65.90 35.34
N PRO A 658 -37.29 -66.71 36.35
CA PRO A 658 -37.01 -66.59 37.78
C PRO A 658 -35.81 -67.43 38.27
N ALA A 659 -34.90 -67.87 37.41
CA ALA A 659 -33.83 -68.80 37.78
C ALA A 659 -32.82 -68.16 38.77
N ASN A 660 -32.35 -68.95 39.73
CA ASN A 660 -31.33 -68.50 40.69
C ASN A 660 -29.98 -68.34 39.99
N CYS A 661 -29.32 -67.20 40.23
CA CYS A 661 -28.07 -66.82 39.58
C CYS A 661 -26.95 -67.86 39.79
N VAL A 662 -26.92 -68.53 40.96
CA VAL A 662 -25.89 -69.54 41.29
C VAL A 662 -25.92 -70.78 40.39
N LEU A 663 -27.01 -71.01 39.65
CA LEU A 663 -27.12 -72.15 38.72
C LEU A 663 -26.19 -71.99 37.52
N CYS A 664 -25.99 -70.75 37.07
CA CYS A 664 -25.17 -70.40 35.91
C CYS A 664 -23.85 -69.72 36.32
N HIS A 665 -23.84 -69.01 37.44
CA HIS A 665 -22.68 -68.31 37.97
C HIS A 665 -22.06 -69.11 39.11
N ARG A 666 -21.16 -70.04 38.76
CA ARG A 666 -20.61 -71.06 39.69
C ARG A 666 -19.38 -70.61 40.48
N ASP A 667 -18.73 -69.51 40.09
CA ASP A 667 -17.51 -68.98 40.72
C ASP A 667 -17.82 -67.89 41.78
N ILE A 668 -18.93 -68.04 42.50
CA ILE A 668 -19.32 -67.11 43.57
C ILE A 668 -18.72 -67.62 44.90
N PRO A 669 -18.02 -66.77 45.69
CA PRO A 669 -17.45 -67.16 46.99
C PRO A 669 -18.50 -67.69 47.96
N ALA A 670 -18.14 -68.55 48.91
CA ALA A 670 -19.08 -69.01 49.94
C ALA A 670 -19.46 -67.87 50.90
N LEU A 671 -20.71 -67.85 51.40
CA LEU A 671 -21.15 -66.85 52.38
C LEU A 671 -20.38 -67.02 53.69
N GLY A 672 -19.48 -66.08 54.00
CA GLY A 672 -18.75 -66.01 55.28
C GLY A 672 -17.23 -66.23 55.21
N GLU A 673 -16.65 -66.38 54.02
CA GLU A 673 -15.18 -66.36 53.80
C GLU A 673 -14.64 -64.98 53.45
#